data_AF-A0A817BD36-F1
#
_entry.id   AF-A0A817BD36-F1
#
_cell.length_a   1.000
_cell.length_b   1.000
_cell.length_c   1.000
_cell.angle_alpha   90.00
_cell.angle_beta   90.00
_cell.angle_gamma   90.00
#
_symmetry.space_group_name_H-M   'P 1'
#
loop_
_entity.id
_entity.type
_entity.pdbx_description
1 polymer ?
#
loop_
_entity_poly.entity_id
_entity_poly.type
_entity_poly.pdbx_seq_one_letter_code
_entity_poly.pdbx_strand_id
1 'polypeptide(L)'
;MNSAEALIKSIQGLSATPGDLSALHGILKKAEDSLRNNWDVQLATLEELDPSIHSLGYLYLLEGLTRGSVSKGKTSGVLLLMARFINRCDAGQIRLASEKFVTLCKRFKDRVLELEDPLRGVAPLVSAVLKVQVSAKCLTALHPDCLQLCLQAKSYKAGFSVLSDDILEVDQPRDFYLYCYYGGMICIGLKRFQKASELLYNVVTAPMYQLNAIALEAYKKYILVNLIHSGQFSNSVPKCASTAAQRHLKSWCIPYNEVGNRYNDGEISELEAVVVAHSSDFEQDNNLGLVRQAVASLYKRNILRLTQKYLTLSLQDIANMVQLANAKEAETHVLQMIQDGQIHALINQKDGMVRFLEDPEQYKTSDMIEVMDSVIQRTIGLSKNLIAMDESLSCDPLYLGKVGRERQKFDFGDDFDTVPQKFSMVSSLSQLRNRNSLSSSRFVPQRSLCVSSSSSDTLLAGGSPKENERQSKVSSKKEGDDAGDLKHWLDKNGLPPCKVLLKERPAHDQNHKPIHYVAASEDLQKGDVAFSVPDSLVVTLERVLGNETIAELLTTNKLSELACLALYLMYEKKQGKKSVWYPYIRELDRQRGRGQLDVESPLLWSEAELEYLTGSPTKAEVLERAEGIKREYSELDTVWFMAGSLFQQYPFDIPTEAFTFEIFKQAFAAVQSCVVHLQNVSLARRFALVPLGPPLLAYCSNCKAMLTAVDGAVQLVVDRPYKAGDPIVVWCGPQPNAKLLLNYGFIDEDNPYDRIIVEAALSTDDPQYQDKRLVAQRNGKLSQQVFQVRVGKEKEAVQDMLPYLRLGYMSDPAEMQSVISSQGPVCSMSPCMERAVLDQLADYFMRRLAGYPTTLKEDDALLADPSLNPRKRVATRLVRLEKKMLAACLVATVDLLNELPDTTISPCPAPYAPSLK
;
A
#
# COMPACT_ATOMS: atom_id res chain seq x y z
N MET A 1 -23.04 -31.88 -59.69
CA MET A 1 -21.80 -31.35 -59.09
C MET A 1 -21.74 -31.84 -57.67
N ASN A 2 -20.66 -32.52 -57.29
CA ASN A 2 -20.55 -33.22 -56.02
C ASN A 2 -20.67 -32.23 -54.84
N SER A 3 -21.43 -32.58 -53.81
CA SER A 3 -21.61 -31.73 -52.61
C SER A 3 -20.28 -31.36 -51.93
N ALA A 4 -19.22 -32.15 -52.11
CA ALA A 4 -17.89 -31.88 -51.59
C ALA A 4 -17.13 -30.80 -52.40
N GLU A 5 -17.17 -30.85 -53.73
CA GLU A 5 -16.50 -29.86 -54.60
C GLU A 5 -17.06 -28.44 -54.42
N ALA A 6 -18.38 -28.34 -54.23
CA ALA A 6 -19.04 -27.05 -53.94
C ALA A 6 -18.60 -26.48 -52.57
N LEU A 7 -18.40 -27.36 -51.59
CA LEU A 7 -17.92 -26.97 -50.26
C LEU A 7 -16.46 -26.49 -50.31
N ILE A 8 -15.59 -27.16 -51.08
CA ILE A 8 -14.19 -26.74 -51.28
C ILE A 8 -14.11 -25.35 -51.87
N LYS A 9 -14.85 -25.10 -52.96
CA LYS A 9 -14.90 -23.76 -53.58
C LYS A 9 -15.41 -22.69 -52.63
N SER A 10 -16.39 -23.03 -51.78
CA SER A 10 -16.89 -22.12 -50.75
C SER A 10 -15.83 -21.83 -49.69
N ILE A 11 -15.08 -22.84 -49.24
CA ILE A 11 -13.98 -22.67 -48.28
C ILE A 11 -12.88 -21.79 -48.89
N GLN A 12 -12.43 -22.09 -50.11
CA GLN A 12 -11.38 -21.32 -50.81
C GLN A 12 -11.81 -19.88 -51.09
N GLY A 13 -13.07 -19.66 -51.49
CA GLY A 13 -13.59 -18.33 -51.84
C GLY A 13 -13.90 -17.43 -50.64
N LEU A 14 -14.21 -18.00 -49.46
CA LEU A 14 -14.72 -17.25 -48.30
C LEU A 14 -13.77 -17.21 -47.08
N SER A 15 -12.51 -17.63 -47.23
CA SER A 15 -11.55 -17.66 -46.12
C SER A 15 -10.74 -16.35 -45.93
N ALA A 16 -10.97 -15.33 -46.76
CA ALA A 16 -10.10 -14.15 -46.84
C ALA A 16 -10.50 -12.97 -45.93
N THR A 17 -11.80 -12.69 -45.75
CA THR A 17 -12.27 -11.50 -45.01
C THR A 17 -13.18 -11.86 -43.83
N PRO A 18 -13.30 -11.00 -42.78
CA PRO A 18 -14.17 -11.27 -41.63
C PRO A 18 -15.66 -11.46 -41.99
N GLY A 19 -16.16 -10.70 -42.97
CA GLY A 19 -17.53 -10.83 -43.46
C GLY A 19 -17.77 -12.17 -44.17
N ASP A 20 -16.81 -12.60 -44.99
CA ASP A 20 -16.85 -13.87 -45.69
C ASP A 20 -16.71 -15.06 -44.73
N LEU A 21 -15.87 -14.94 -43.70
CA LEU A 21 -15.68 -15.96 -42.67
C LEU A 21 -16.96 -16.22 -41.85
N SER A 22 -17.76 -15.19 -41.58
CA SER A 22 -19.07 -15.35 -40.92
C SER A 22 -20.05 -16.12 -41.80
N ALA A 23 -20.10 -15.80 -43.11
CA ALA A 23 -20.90 -16.55 -44.08
C ALA A 23 -20.43 -18.00 -44.22
N LEU A 24 -19.11 -18.22 -44.30
CA LEU A 24 -18.49 -19.54 -44.36
C LEU A 24 -18.81 -20.38 -43.11
N HIS A 25 -18.75 -19.78 -41.92
CA HIS A 25 -19.10 -20.45 -40.68
C HIS A 25 -20.55 -20.93 -40.67
N GLY A 26 -21.48 -20.12 -41.21
CA GLY A 26 -22.88 -20.50 -41.40
C GLY A 26 -23.06 -21.68 -42.36
N ILE A 27 -22.32 -21.70 -43.48
CA ILE A 27 -22.34 -22.80 -44.46
C ILE A 27 -21.80 -24.09 -43.82
N LEU A 28 -20.67 -24.01 -43.11
CA LEU A 28 -20.02 -25.15 -42.46
C LEU A 28 -20.90 -25.77 -41.36
N LYS A 29 -21.60 -24.95 -40.58
CA LYS A 29 -22.59 -25.44 -39.59
C LYS A 29 -23.71 -26.24 -40.25
N LYS A 30 -24.23 -25.80 -41.39
CA LYS A 30 -25.28 -26.52 -42.13
C LYS A 30 -24.77 -27.82 -42.78
N ALA A 31 -23.50 -27.85 -43.17
CA ALA A 31 -22.87 -29.02 -43.80
C ALA A 31 -22.38 -30.09 -42.79
N GLU A 32 -22.40 -29.80 -41.48
CA GLU A 32 -21.76 -30.64 -40.45
C GLU A 32 -22.23 -32.11 -40.45
N ASP A 33 -23.52 -32.37 -40.64
CA ASP A 33 -24.04 -33.75 -40.60
C ASP A 33 -23.69 -34.54 -41.86
N SER A 34 -23.55 -33.87 -43.01
CA SER A 34 -23.13 -34.50 -44.27
C SER A 34 -21.64 -34.84 -44.29
N LEU A 35 -20.84 -34.16 -43.47
CA LEU A 35 -19.40 -34.40 -43.29
C LEU A 35 -19.10 -35.61 -42.39
N ARG A 36 -20.08 -36.32 -41.83
CA ARG A 36 -19.81 -37.39 -40.85
C ARG A 36 -19.45 -38.75 -41.45
N ASN A 37 -19.65 -38.97 -42.76
CA ASN A 37 -19.75 -40.34 -43.32
C ASN A 37 -18.80 -40.67 -44.48
N ASN A 38 -17.78 -39.86 -44.79
CA ASN A 38 -16.98 -40.07 -46.00
C ASN A 38 -15.47 -39.79 -45.81
N TRP A 39 -14.77 -40.73 -45.18
CA TRP A 39 -13.34 -40.62 -44.83
C TRP A 39 -12.43 -40.30 -46.03
N ASP A 40 -12.53 -41.06 -47.13
CA ASP A 40 -11.62 -40.92 -48.27
C ASP A 40 -11.84 -39.60 -49.03
N VAL A 41 -13.10 -39.13 -49.11
CA VAL A 41 -13.44 -37.84 -49.72
C VAL A 41 -12.90 -36.68 -48.87
N GLN A 42 -13.00 -36.77 -47.55
CA GLN A 42 -12.50 -35.72 -46.64
C GLN A 42 -10.99 -35.63 -46.61
N LEU A 43 -10.28 -36.76 -46.68
CA LEU A 43 -8.82 -36.76 -46.73
C LEU A 43 -8.32 -36.12 -48.03
N ALA A 44 -8.88 -36.51 -49.18
CA ALA A 44 -8.57 -35.88 -50.47
C ALA A 44 -8.88 -34.38 -50.46
N THR A 45 -9.99 -33.99 -49.83
CA THR A 45 -10.38 -32.58 -49.68
C THR A 45 -9.37 -31.78 -48.84
N LEU A 46 -8.80 -32.37 -47.79
CA LEU A 46 -7.81 -31.69 -46.95
C LEU A 46 -6.46 -31.48 -47.65
N GLU A 47 -6.14 -32.26 -48.68
CA GLU A 47 -4.92 -32.09 -49.47
C GLU A 47 -5.00 -30.85 -50.38
N GLU A 48 -6.22 -30.44 -50.79
CA GLU A 48 -6.47 -29.25 -51.61
C GLU A 48 -6.56 -27.94 -50.80
N LEU A 49 -6.53 -28.02 -49.47
CA LEU A 49 -6.70 -26.89 -48.57
C LEU A 49 -5.41 -26.55 -47.81
N ASP A 50 -5.02 -25.27 -47.84
CA ASP A 50 -3.96 -24.77 -46.97
C ASP A 50 -4.46 -24.60 -45.52
N PRO A 51 -3.83 -25.23 -44.51
CA PRO A 51 -4.25 -25.17 -43.12
C PRO A 51 -4.05 -23.80 -42.46
N SER A 52 -3.25 -22.89 -43.02
CA SER A 52 -3.05 -21.53 -42.52
C SER A 52 -4.06 -20.54 -43.10
N ILE A 53 -4.40 -20.69 -44.39
CA ILE A 53 -5.34 -19.81 -45.10
C ILE A 53 -6.79 -20.24 -44.88
N HIS A 54 -7.08 -21.54 -44.89
CA HIS A 54 -8.44 -22.10 -44.85
C HIS A 54 -8.77 -22.74 -43.50
N SER A 55 -8.21 -22.18 -42.42
CA SER A 55 -8.20 -22.78 -41.08
C SER A 55 -9.58 -23.18 -40.57
N LEU A 56 -10.61 -22.36 -40.78
CA LEU A 56 -11.97 -22.63 -40.33
C LEU A 56 -12.59 -23.84 -41.05
N GLY A 57 -12.49 -23.90 -42.38
CA GLY A 57 -12.98 -25.04 -43.16
C GLY A 57 -12.18 -26.31 -42.89
N TYR A 58 -10.85 -26.18 -42.78
CA TYR A 58 -9.94 -27.28 -42.46
C TYR A 58 -10.29 -27.90 -41.09
N LEU A 59 -10.60 -27.08 -40.08
CA LEU A 59 -11.01 -27.53 -38.75
C LEU A 59 -12.28 -28.39 -38.80
N TYR A 60 -13.32 -27.96 -39.52
CA TYR A 60 -14.58 -28.72 -39.61
C TYR A 60 -14.40 -30.09 -40.26
N LEU A 61 -13.59 -30.16 -41.31
CA LEU A 61 -13.29 -31.40 -42.02
C LEU A 61 -12.42 -32.35 -41.18
N LEU A 62 -11.36 -31.82 -40.56
CA LEU A 62 -10.44 -32.60 -39.73
C LEU A 62 -11.10 -33.08 -38.43
N GLU A 63 -11.94 -32.26 -37.82
CA GLU A 63 -12.73 -32.65 -36.64
C GLU A 63 -13.75 -33.74 -37.00
N GLY A 64 -14.41 -33.64 -38.16
CA GLY A 64 -15.29 -34.68 -38.69
C GLY A 64 -14.57 -36.01 -38.92
N LEU A 65 -13.40 -36.00 -39.57
CA LEU A 65 -12.55 -37.18 -39.77
C LEU A 65 -12.23 -37.86 -38.43
N THR A 66 -11.78 -37.09 -37.45
CA THR A 66 -11.29 -37.63 -36.16
C THR A 66 -12.40 -38.13 -35.22
N ARG A 67 -13.69 -37.97 -35.57
CA ARG A 67 -14.83 -38.57 -34.85
C ARG A 67 -14.99 -40.07 -35.11
N GLY A 68 -14.52 -40.58 -36.26
CA GLY A 68 -14.67 -41.99 -36.65
C GLY A 68 -13.63 -42.93 -36.01
N SER A 69 -13.91 -44.24 -36.02
CA SER A 69 -12.92 -45.26 -35.63
C SER A 69 -11.85 -45.40 -36.72
N VAL A 70 -10.64 -44.90 -36.45
CA VAL A 70 -9.49 -45.02 -37.36
C VAL A 70 -8.84 -46.38 -37.19
N SER A 71 -8.69 -47.14 -38.26
CA SER A 71 -7.94 -48.42 -38.24
C SER A 71 -6.49 -48.20 -37.78
N LYS A 72 -5.95 -49.09 -36.94
CA LYS A 72 -4.60 -48.97 -36.32
C LYS A 72 -3.46 -48.58 -37.28
N GLY A 73 -3.51 -48.99 -38.55
CA GLY A 73 -2.50 -48.65 -39.56
C GLY A 73 -2.55 -47.22 -40.11
N LYS A 74 -3.67 -46.49 -39.96
CA LYS A 74 -3.86 -45.11 -40.45
C LYS A 74 -3.70 -44.05 -39.35
N THR A 75 -3.63 -44.45 -38.08
CA THR A 75 -3.58 -43.57 -36.90
C THR A 75 -2.39 -42.61 -36.91
N SER A 76 -1.20 -43.07 -37.33
CA SER A 76 0.01 -42.23 -37.36
C SER A 76 -0.07 -41.10 -38.40
N GLY A 77 -0.71 -41.35 -39.55
CA GLY A 77 -0.89 -40.32 -40.59
C GLY A 77 -1.86 -39.23 -40.16
N VAL A 78 -2.96 -39.62 -39.52
CA VAL A 78 -3.96 -38.69 -38.96
C VAL A 78 -3.35 -37.84 -37.85
N LEU A 79 -2.53 -38.44 -36.98
CA LEU A 79 -1.85 -37.72 -35.91
C LEU A 79 -0.90 -36.63 -36.46
N LEU A 80 -0.17 -36.94 -37.54
CA LEU A 80 0.70 -35.97 -38.21
C LEU A 80 -0.12 -34.82 -38.82
N LEU A 81 -1.26 -35.13 -39.44
CA LEU A 81 -2.18 -34.12 -39.99
C LEU A 81 -2.72 -33.19 -38.90
N MET A 82 -3.14 -33.75 -37.75
CA MET A 82 -3.58 -32.98 -36.59
C MET A 82 -2.47 -32.06 -36.07
N ALA A 83 -1.26 -32.58 -35.84
CA ALA A 83 -0.14 -31.79 -35.35
C ALA A 83 0.24 -30.66 -36.34
N ARG A 84 0.26 -30.97 -37.65
CA ARG A 84 0.53 -29.98 -38.71
C ARG A 84 -0.52 -28.88 -38.71
N PHE A 85 -1.80 -29.23 -38.61
CA PHE A 85 -2.88 -28.25 -38.56
C PHE A 85 -2.78 -27.36 -37.32
N ILE A 86 -2.66 -27.95 -36.12
CA ILE A 86 -2.54 -27.20 -34.85
C ILE A 86 -1.39 -26.18 -34.91
N ASN A 87 -0.23 -26.58 -35.45
CA ASN A 87 0.92 -25.69 -35.57
C ASN A 87 0.76 -24.59 -36.63
N ARG A 88 0.01 -24.83 -37.72
CA ARG A 88 -0.09 -23.89 -38.85
C ARG A 88 -1.36 -23.05 -38.92
N CYS A 89 -2.43 -23.44 -38.23
CA CYS A 89 -3.71 -22.75 -38.30
C CYS A 89 -3.64 -21.28 -37.86
N ASP A 90 -4.48 -20.46 -38.47
CA ASP A 90 -4.70 -19.06 -38.12
C ASP A 90 -5.56 -18.95 -36.85
N ALA A 91 -5.11 -18.09 -35.93
CA ALA A 91 -5.76 -17.90 -34.62
C ALA A 91 -7.14 -17.23 -34.75
N GLY A 92 -7.29 -16.26 -35.65
CA GLY A 92 -8.55 -15.53 -35.83
C GLY A 92 -9.68 -16.45 -36.31
N GLN A 93 -9.38 -17.29 -37.30
CA GLN A 93 -10.32 -18.25 -37.86
C GLN A 93 -10.72 -19.36 -36.88
N ILE A 94 -9.78 -19.94 -36.14
CA ILE A 94 -10.13 -21.01 -35.19
C ILE A 94 -10.94 -20.49 -33.99
N ARG A 95 -10.77 -19.22 -33.60
CA ARG A 95 -11.55 -18.60 -32.51
C ARG A 95 -13.04 -18.47 -32.85
N LEU A 96 -13.41 -18.45 -34.14
CA LEU A 96 -14.82 -18.53 -34.58
C LEU A 96 -15.49 -19.88 -34.25
N ALA A 97 -14.69 -20.93 -34.01
CA ALA A 97 -15.16 -22.28 -33.67
C ALA A 97 -14.28 -22.92 -32.57
N SER A 98 -14.00 -22.16 -31.51
CA SER A 98 -13.06 -22.55 -30.43
C SER A 98 -13.38 -23.90 -29.81
N GLU A 99 -14.65 -24.21 -29.53
CA GLU A 99 -15.07 -25.50 -28.95
C GLU A 99 -14.66 -26.71 -29.81
N LYS A 100 -14.76 -26.59 -31.14
CA LYS A 100 -14.36 -27.66 -32.07
C LYS A 100 -12.84 -27.83 -32.07
N PHE A 101 -12.10 -26.72 -32.05
CA PHE A 101 -10.64 -26.75 -31.98
C PHE A 101 -10.14 -27.35 -30.66
N VAL A 102 -10.76 -26.98 -29.53
CA VAL A 102 -10.49 -27.56 -28.21
C VAL A 102 -10.75 -29.07 -28.24
N THR A 103 -11.88 -29.51 -28.80
CA THR A 103 -12.23 -30.93 -28.92
C THR A 103 -11.20 -31.70 -29.76
N LEU A 104 -10.76 -31.13 -30.89
CA LEU A 104 -9.73 -31.71 -31.74
C LEU A 104 -8.40 -31.84 -30.98
N CYS A 105 -7.98 -30.82 -30.24
CA CYS A 105 -6.75 -30.83 -29.45
C CYS A 105 -6.80 -31.84 -28.29
N LYS A 106 -7.96 -32.00 -27.63
CA LYS A 106 -8.18 -33.04 -26.60
C LYS A 106 -8.05 -34.44 -27.20
N ARG A 107 -8.69 -34.71 -28.34
CA ARG A 107 -8.50 -35.99 -29.06
C ARG A 107 -7.05 -36.21 -29.46
N PHE A 108 -6.37 -35.17 -29.93
CA PHE A 108 -4.94 -35.25 -30.28
C PHE A 108 -4.12 -35.68 -29.08
N LYS A 109 -4.31 -35.04 -27.92
CA LYS A 109 -3.68 -35.43 -26.65
C LYS A 109 -3.93 -36.91 -26.33
N ASP A 110 -5.19 -37.34 -26.34
CA ASP A 110 -5.57 -38.70 -25.98
C ASP A 110 -4.90 -39.73 -26.90
N ARG A 111 -4.83 -39.46 -28.21
CA ARG A 111 -4.12 -40.32 -29.17
C ARG A 111 -2.61 -40.37 -28.95
N VAL A 112 -1.98 -39.26 -28.59
CA VAL A 112 -0.55 -39.24 -28.26
C VAL A 112 -0.28 -40.08 -27.00
N LEU A 113 -1.18 -40.03 -26.01
CA LEU A 113 -1.09 -40.83 -24.79
C LEU A 113 -1.35 -42.32 -25.03
N GLU A 114 -2.31 -42.67 -25.89
CA GLU A 114 -2.53 -44.06 -26.36
C GLU A 114 -1.30 -44.66 -27.04
N LEU A 115 -0.44 -43.83 -27.63
CA LEU A 115 0.81 -44.24 -28.28
C LEU A 115 2.02 -44.25 -27.32
N GLU A 116 1.82 -43.95 -26.04
CA GLU A 116 2.86 -43.88 -25.01
C GLU A 116 4.03 -42.91 -25.33
N ASP A 117 3.80 -41.91 -26.21
CA ASP A 117 4.80 -40.92 -26.60
C ASP A 117 4.31 -39.47 -26.36
N PRO A 118 4.11 -39.08 -25.08
CA PRO A 118 3.55 -37.78 -24.71
C PRO A 118 4.35 -36.57 -25.24
N LEU A 119 5.65 -36.74 -25.50
CA LEU A 119 6.52 -35.66 -25.95
C LEU A 119 6.10 -35.10 -27.31
N ARG A 120 5.59 -35.95 -28.22
CA ARG A 120 5.12 -35.54 -29.56
C ARG A 120 3.98 -34.55 -29.53
N GLY A 121 3.18 -34.54 -28.46
CA GLY A 121 2.04 -33.63 -28.33
C GLY A 121 2.37 -32.30 -27.63
N VAL A 122 3.53 -32.16 -26.99
CA VAL A 122 3.88 -30.98 -26.18
C VAL A 122 3.91 -29.71 -27.04
N ALA A 123 4.74 -29.66 -28.07
CA ALA A 123 4.87 -28.46 -28.91
C ALA A 123 3.55 -28.06 -29.59
N PRO A 124 2.78 -28.99 -30.21
CA PRO A 124 1.46 -28.67 -30.74
C PRO A 124 0.48 -28.12 -29.69
N LEU A 125 0.40 -28.72 -28.49
CA LEU A 125 -0.55 -28.23 -27.47
C LEU A 125 -0.13 -26.88 -26.89
N VAL A 126 1.16 -26.61 -26.72
CA VAL A 126 1.64 -25.27 -26.34
C VAL A 126 1.23 -24.24 -27.40
N SER A 127 1.40 -24.56 -28.69
CA SER A 127 0.92 -23.69 -29.77
C SER A 127 -0.61 -23.54 -29.77
N ALA A 128 -1.35 -24.60 -29.45
CA ALA A 128 -2.81 -24.58 -29.42
C ALA A 128 -3.35 -23.62 -28.35
N VAL A 129 -2.75 -23.64 -27.15
CA VAL A 129 -3.11 -22.74 -26.03
C VAL A 129 -2.99 -21.28 -26.45
N LEU A 130 -1.83 -20.89 -27.01
CA LEU A 130 -1.57 -19.52 -27.43
C LEU A 130 -2.53 -19.03 -28.52
N LYS A 131 -2.96 -19.92 -29.43
CA LYS A 131 -3.87 -19.54 -30.53
C LYS A 131 -5.33 -19.41 -30.08
N VAL A 132 -5.79 -20.27 -29.16
CA VAL A 132 -7.16 -20.21 -28.62
C VAL A 132 -7.34 -19.04 -27.67
N GLN A 133 -6.30 -18.69 -26.93
CA GLN A 133 -6.33 -17.64 -25.94
C GLN A 133 -6.67 -16.28 -26.58
N VAL A 134 -7.75 -15.65 -26.11
CA VAL A 134 -8.21 -14.33 -26.60
C VAL A 134 -7.34 -13.20 -26.03
N SER A 135 -6.91 -13.35 -24.78
CA SER A 135 -6.05 -12.45 -24.02
C SER A 135 -5.12 -13.28 -23.13
N ALA A 136 -3.87 -12.86 -22.95
CA ALA A 136 -2.89 -13.52 -22.07
C ALA A 136 -3.39 -13.74 -20.63
N LYS A 137 -4.43 -12.99 -20.22
CA LYS A 137 -5.06 -13.04 -18.89
C LYS A 137 -6.16 -14.10 -18.77
N CYS A 138 -6.58 -14.73 -19.85
CA CYS A 138 -7.73 -15.63 -19.89
C CYS A 138 -7.30 -17.11 -19.85
N LEU A 139 -7.89 -17.87 -18.92
CA LEU A 139 -7.71 -19.32 -18.83
C LEU A 139 -8.56 -20.04 -19.88
N THR A 140 -7.90 -20.78 -20.78
CA THR A 140 -8.60 -21.63 -21.76
C THR A 140 -8.71 -23.07 -21.27
N ALA A 141 -9.72 -23.80 -21.76
CA ALA A 141 -9.90 -25.23 -21.49
C ALA A 141 -8.73 -26.15 -21.90
N LEU A 142 -7.79 -25.69 -22.74
CA LEU A 142 -6.57 -26.45 -23.12
C LEU A 142 -5.38 -26.28 -22.17
N HIS A 143 -5.40 -25.30 -21.26
CA HIS A 143 -4.28 -25.08 -20.34
C HIS A 143 -4.01 -26.32 -19.46
N PRO A 144 -5.03 -26.92 -18.79
CA PRO A 144 -4.82 -28.11 -17.98
C PRO A 144 -4.31 -29.31 -18.78
N ASP A 145 -4.86 -29.52 -19.97
CA ASP A 145 -4.50 -30.61 -20.87
C ASP A 145 -3.04 -30.51 -21.34
N CYS A 146 -2.59 -29.29 -21.66
CA CYS A 146 -1.21 -29.01 -22.03
C CYS A 146 -0.24 -29.28 -20.86
N LEU A 147 -0.57 -28.79 -19.66
CA LEU A 147 0.26 -29.00 -18.46
C LEU A 147 0.31 -30.47 -18.04
N GLN A 148 -0.81 -31.20 -18.12
CA GLN A 148 -0.87 -32.63 -17.90
C GLN A 148 0.08 -33.37 -18.84
N LEU A 149 0.04 -33.05 -20.14
CA LEU A 149 0.91 -33.66 -21.13
C LEU A 149 2.39 -33.35 -20.87
N CYS A 150 2.70 -32.10 -20.49
CA CYS A 150 4.07 -31.70 -20.13
C CYS A 150 4.59 -32.47 -18.90
N LEU A 151 3.73 -32.73 -17.90
CA LEU A 151 4.09 -33.55 -16.73
C LEU A 151 4.39 -35.00 -17.13
N GLN A 152 3.55 -35.61 -17.97
CA GLN A 152 3.73 -36.99 -18.44
C GLN A 152 4.98 -37.13 -19.33
N ALA A 153 5.25 -36.13 -20.18
CA ALA A 153 6.47 -36.06 -20.99
C ALA A 153 7.73 -35.65 -20.20
N LYS A 154 7.59 -35.28 -18.91
CA LYS A 154 8.65 -34.68 -18.09
C LYS A 154 9.29 -33.43 -18.73
N SER A 155 8.54 -32.73 -19.58
CA SER A 155 8.97 -31.53 -20.30
C SER A 155 8.56 -30.26 -19.53
N TYR A 156 9.10 -30.10 -18.32
CA TYR A 156 8.70 -29.04 -17.40
C TYR A 156 8.97 -27.62 -17.92
N LYS A 157 10.04 -27.43 -18.71
CA LYS A 157 10.38 -26.12 -19.29
C LYS A 157 9.31 -25.62 -20.26
N ALA A 158 8.74 -26.51 -21.08
CA ALA A 158 7.64 -26.20 -21.99
C ALA A 158 6.32 -25.95 -21.23
N GLY A 159 6.09 -26.69 -20.13
CA GLY A 159 4.96 -26.42 -19.25
C GLY A 159 5.07 -25.04 -18.58
N PHE A 160 6.27 -24.66 -18.13
CA PHE A 160 6.49 -23.38 -17.45
C PHE A 160 6.28 -22.15 -18.37
N SER A 161 6.56 -22.25 -19.68
CA SER A 161 6.27 -21.14 -20.60
C SER A 161 4.78 -20.81 -20.69
N VAL A 162 3.90 -21.77 -20.37
CA VAL A 162 2.44 -21.56 -20.32
C VAL A 162 1.99 -20.97 -18.97
N LEU A 163 2.86 -20.95 -17.96
CA LEU A 163 2.60 -20.40 -16.61
C LEU A 163 3.20 -19.00 -16.43
N SER A 164 3.74 -18.40 -17.49
CA SER A 164 4.49 -17.14 -17.40
C SER A 164 3.59 -15.91 -17.28
N ASP A 165 2.35 -16.01 -17.77
CA ASP A 165 1.34 -14.95 -17.68
C ASP A 165 0.45 -15.11 -16.45
N ASP A 166 0.05 -13.99 -15.84
CA ASP A 166 -0.88 -13.98 -14.72
C ASP A 166 -2.33 -14.03 -15.23
N ILE A 167 -3.00 -15.14 -14.95
CA ILE A 167 -4.39 -15.41 -15.32
C ILE A 167 -5.34 -14.67 -14.36
N LEU A 168 -6.24 -13.87 -14.92
CA LEU A 168 -7.25 -13.08 -14.18
C LEU A 168 -8.69 -13.51 -14.50
N GLU A 169 -8.92 -14.08 -15.69
CA GLU A 169 -10.26 -14.48 -16.16
C GLU A 169 -10.37 -16.01 -16.22
N VAL A 170 -11.38 -16.55 -15.53
CA VAL A 170 -11.63 -17.99 -15.41
C VAL A 170 -13.09 -18.28 -15.69
N ASP A 171 -13.35 -19.15 -16.66
CA ASP A 171 -14.72 -19.57 -17.01
C ASP A 171 -15.13 -20.86 -16.28
N GLN A 172 -14.27 -21.89 -16.32
CA GLN A 172 -14.58 -23.22 -15.76
C GLN A 172 -13.79 -23.49 -14.47
N PRO A 173 -14.45 -23.70 -13.32
CA PRO A 173 -13.77 -23.96 -12.04
C PRO A 173 -12.83 -25.16 -12.10
N ARG A 174 -13.24 -26.26 -12.74
CA ARG A 174 -12.44 -27.49 -12.86
C ARG A 174 -11.11 -27.24 -13.56
N ASP A 175 -11.13 -26.43 -14.62
CA ASP A 175 -9.94 -26.13 -15.40
C ASP A 175 -8.97 -25.28 -14.58
N PHE A 176 -9.48 -24.37 -13.75
CA PHE A 176 -8.66 -23.62 -12.80
C PHE A 176 -7.97 -24.51 -11.76
N TYR A 177 -8.70 -25.44 -11.14
CA TYR A 177 -8.13 -26.39 -10.18
C TYR A 177 -6.97 -27.19 -10.80
N LEU A 178 -7.18 -27.72 -12.01
CA LEU A 178 -6.17 -28.53 -12.70
C LEU A 178 -5.00 -27.70 -13.22
N TYR A 179 -5.26 -26.50 -13.74
CA TYR A 179 -4.22 -25.56 -14.16
C TYR A 179 -3.26 -25.25 -13.01
N CYS A 180 -3.80 -24.83 -11.88
CA CYS A 180 -3.02 -24.47 -10.71
C CYS A 180 -2.31 -25.70 -10.11
N TYR A 181 -2.97 -26.86 -10.03
CA TYR A 181 -2.35 -28.08 -9.50
C TYR A 181 -1.20 -28.59 -10.38
N TYR A 182 -1.43 -28.77 -11.68
CA TYR A 182 -0.39 -29.24 -12.60
C TYR A 182 0.72 -28.22 -12.78
N GLY A 183 0.37 -26.93 -12.81
CA GLY A 183 1.36 -25.86 -12.81
C GLY A 183 2.22 -25.86 -11.54
N GLY A 184 1.61 -26.07 -10.38
CA GLY A 184 2.31 -26.25 -9.11
C GLY A 184 3.29 -27.42 -9.17
N MET A 185 2.88 -28.57 -9.72
CA MET A 185 3.76 -29.73 -9.90
C MET A 185 4.93 -29.48 -10.86
N ILE A 186 4.70 -28.77 -11.96
CA ILE A 186 5.76 -28.35 -12.90
C ILE A 186 6.76 -27.44 -12.19
N CYS A 187 6.28 -26.45 -11.44
CA CYS A 187 7.11 -25.55 -10.66
C CYS A 187 7.91 -26.29 -9.57
N ILE A 188 7.32 -27.28 -8.90
CA ILE A 188 8.02 -28.17 -7.97
C ILE A 188 9.15 -28.92 -8.69
N GLY A 189 8.87 -29.51 -9.86
CA GLY A 189 9.88 -30.23 -10.65
C GLY A 189 11.05 -29.35 -11.10
N LEU A 190 10.80 -28.05 -11.30
CA LEU A 190 11.82 -27.04 -11.61
C LEU A 190 12.43 -26.37 -10.37
N LYS A 191 12.06 -26.80 -9.16
CA LYS A 191 12.45 -26.19 -7.87
C LYS A 191 12.10 -24.69 -7.75
N ARG A 192 11.10 -24.22 -8.49
CA ARG A 192 10.52 -22.87 -8.37
C ARG A 192 9.45 -22.86 -7.27
N PHE A 193 9.89 -23.08 -6.04
CA PHE A 193 8.98 -23.31 -4.91
C PHE A 193 8.06 -22.13 -4.57
N GLN A 194 8.50 -20.89 -4.81
CA GLN A 194 7.66 -19.70 -4.62
C GLN A 194 6.40 -19.72 -5.50
N LYS A 195 6.58 -19.82 -6.83
CA LYS A 195 5.46 -19.91 -7.79
C LYS A 195 4.64 -21.19 -7.58
N ALA A 196 5.26 -22.29 -7.15
CA ALA A 196 4.54 -23.50 -6.79
C ALA A 196 3.61 -23.28 -5.58
N SER A 197 4.08 -22.59 -4.55
CA SER A 197 3.27 -22.27 -3.37
C SER A 197 2.07 -21.39 -3.74
N GLU A 198 2.28 -20.36 -4.56
CA GLU A 198 1.19 -19.49 -5.07
C GLU A 198 0.11 -20.30 -5.81
N LEU A 199 0.51 -21.15 -6.75
CA LEU A 199 -0.43 -21.96 -7.52
C LEU A 199 -1.18 -22.98 -6.64
N LEU A 200 -0.50 -23.64 -5.71
CA LEU A 200 -1.14 -24.59 -4.80
C LEU A 200 -2.07 -23.87 -3.80
N TYR A 201 -1.69 -22.68 -3.33
CA TYR A 201 -2.53 -21.82 -2.50
C TYR A 201 -3.85 -21.48 -3.21
N ASN A 202 -3.78 -21.13 -4.49
CA ASN A 202 -4.96 -20.83 -5.31
C ASN A 202 -5.92 -22.02 -5.41
N VAL A 203 -5.43 -23.27 -5.44
CA VAL A 203 -6.28 -24.48 -5.40
C VAL A 203 -6.97 -24.60 -4.03
N VAL A 204 -6.23 -24.39 -2.94
CA VAL A 204 -6.73 -24.54 -1.57
C VAL A 204 -7.77 -23.49 -1.22
N THR A 205 -7.63 -22.26 -1.73
CA THR A 205 -8.52 -21.13 -1.43
C THR A 205 -9.68 -20.97 -2.40
N ALA A 206 -9.64 -21.65 -3.55
CA ALA A 206 -10.71 -21.59 -4.53
C ALA A 206 -12.08 -21.99 -3.92
N PRO A 207 -13.17 -21.31 -4.33
CA PRO A 207 -14.52 -21.66 -3.89
C PRO A 207 -14.89 -23.10 -4.24
N MET A 208 -15.28 -23.89 -3.25
CA MET A 208 -15.77 -25.25 -3.41
C MET A 208 -16.90 -25.53 -2.43
N TYR A 209 -17.95 -26.22 -2.90
CA TYR A 209 -19.06 -26.67 -2.05
C TYR A 209 -18.73 -27.97 -1.31
N GLN A 210 -18.01 -28.87 -1.98
CA GLN A 210 -17.49 -30.12 -1.44
C GLN A 210 -16.00 -30.22 -1.72
N LEU A 211 -15.27 -30.87 -0.81
CA LEU A 211 -13.85 -31.08 -0.98
C LEU A 211 -13.59 -32.04 -2.15
N ASN A 212 -12.75 -31.62 -3.09
CA ASN A 212 -12.38 -32.43 -4.24
C ASN A 212 -10.96 -33.02 -4.07
N ALA A 213 -10.68 -34.11 -4.79
CA ALA A 213 -9.39 -34.82 -4.68
C ALA A 213 -8.18 -33.95 -5.10
N ILE A 214 -8.38 -33.00 -6.02
CA ILE A 214 -7.32 -32.09 -6.48
C ILE A 214 -6.90 -31.16 -5.34
N ALA A 215 -7.85 -30.57 -4.62
CA ALA A 215 -7.61 -29.71 -3.48
C ALA A 215 -6.92 -30.45 -2.32
N LEU A 216 -7.30 -31.72 -2.09
CA LEU A 216 -6.65 -32.57 -1.09
C LEU A 216 -5.16 -32.79 -1.43
N GLU A 217 -4.86 -33.22 -2.65
CA GLU A 217 -3.49 -33.43 -3.11
C GLU A 217 -2.67 -32.14 -3.19
N ALA A 218 -3.31 -31.03 -3.56
CA ALA A 218 -2.67 -29.71 -3.56
C ALA A 218 -2.32 -29.26 -2.15
N TYR A 219 -3.19 -29.47 -1.16
CA TYR A 219 -2.94 -29.09 0.22
C TYR A 219 -1.76 -29.84 0.83
N LYS A 220 -1.67 -31.16 0.59
CA LYS A 220 -0.51 -31.98 0.99
C LYS A 220 0.80 -31.40 0.46
N LYS A 221 0.85 -31.09 -0.84
CA LYS A 221 2.03 -30.49 -1.49
C LYS A 221 2.27 -29.06 -1.05
N TYR A 222 1.23 -28.27 -0.79
CA TYR A 222 1.32 -26.90 -0.30
C TYR A 222 2.03 -26.83 1.05
N ILE A 223 1.70 -27.76 1.98
CA ILE A 223 2.41 -27.88 3.26
C ILE A 223 3.90 -28.10 3.00
N LEU A 224 4.25 -29.15 2.24
CA LEU A 224 5.65 -29.52 2.00
C LEU A 224 6.45 -28.42 1.29
N VAL A 225 5.85 -27.77 0.28
CA VAL A 225 6.49 -26.68 -0.46
C VAL A 225 6.73 -25.48 0.43
N ASN A 226 5.80 -25.13 1.33
CA ASN A 226 6.03 -24.04 2.29
C ASN A 226 7.11 -24.39 3.30
N LEU A 227 7.15 -25.63 3.80
CA LEU A 227 8.25 -26.07 4.65
C LEU A 227 9.61 -25.88 3.97
N ILE A 228 9.72 -26.26 2.70
CA ILE A 228 10.97 -26.14 1.92
C ILE A 228 11.33 -24.67 1.63
N HIS A 229 10.35 -23.84 1.28
CA HIS A 229 10.58 -22.48 0.80
C HIS A 229 10.60 -21.42 1.91
N SER A 230 9.55 -21.36 2.74
CA SER A 230 9.39 -20.34 3.77
C SER A 230 9.89 -20.81 5.14
N GLY A 231 10.04 -22.13 5.34
CA GLY A 231 10.45 -22.70 6.62
C GLY A 231 9.47 -22.38 7.75
N GLN A 232 8.19 -22.26 7.41
CA GLN A 232 7.09 -21.97 8.32
C GLN A 232 5.93 -22.90 8.05
N PHE A 233 5.33 -23.43 9.12
CA PHE A 233 4.06 -24.14 9.07
C PHE A 233 3.01 -23.45 9.92
N SER A 234 1.83 -23.21 9.35
CA SER A 234 0.64 -22.82 10.09
C SER A 234 -0.34 -23.97 10.10
N ASN A 235 -0.81 -24.35 11.28
CA ASN A 235 -1.80 -25.41 11.46
C ASN A 235 -3.25 -24.92 11.19
N SER A 236 -3.39 -23.74 10.57
CA SER A 236 -4.65 -23.14 10.13
C SER A 236 -4.71 -23.06 8.60
N VAL A 237 -5.83 -23.50 8.05
CA VAL A 237 -6.16 -23.32 6.63
C VAL A 237 -6.42 -21.82 6.39
N PRO A 238 -6.04 -21.23 5.24
CA PRO A 238 -6.27 -19.81 4.97
C PRO A 238 -7.72 -19.38 5.21
N LYS A 239 -7.93 -18.23 5.85
CA LYS A 239 -9.27 -17.74 6.23
C LYS A 239 -10.21 -17.53 5.04
N CYS A 240 -9.66 -17.20 3.88
CA CYS A 240 -10.39 -17.03 2.63
C CYS A 240 -10.79 -18.36 1.96
N ALA A 241 -10.28 -19.51 2.42
CA ALA A 241 -10.66 -20.80 1.88
C ALA A 241 -12.11 -21.15 2.20
N SER A 242 -12.72 -22.00 1.37
CA SER A 242 -14.09 -22.46 1.56
C SER A 242 -14.32 -23.14 2.91
N THR A 243 -15.57 -23.12 3.39
CA THR A 243 -15.96 -23.82 4.62
C THR A 243 -15.71 -25.34 4.53
N ALA A 244 -15.86 -25.93 3.34
CA ALA A 244 -15.53 -27.33 3.10
C ALA A 244 -14.02 -27.60 3.30
N ALA A 245 -13.15 -26.75 2.75
CA ALA A 245 -11.70 -26.85 2.92
C ALA A 245 -11.30 -26.70 4.40
N GLN A 246 -11.82 -25.69 5.09
CA GLN A 246 -11.51 -25.43 6.50
C GLN A 246 -11.92 -26.59 7.43
N ARG A 247 -13.06 -27.25 7.14
CA ARG A 247 -13.56 -28.37 7.97
C ARG A 247 -12.81 -29.68 7.75
N HIS A 248 -12.38 -29.97 6.52
CA HIS A 248 -11.95 -31.32 6.14
C HIS A 248 -10.45 -31.45 5.85
N LEU A 249 -9.77 -30.44 5.30
CA LEU A 249 -8.36 -30.58 4.91
C LEU A 249 -7.43 -30.93 6.08
N LYS A 250 -7.70 -30.36 7.26
CA LYS A 250 -6.89 -30.63 8.46
C LYS A 250 -7.04 -32.07 8.95
N SER A 251 -8.27 -32.59 8.99
CA SER A 251 -8.54 -33.96 9.48
C SER A 251 -8.15 -35.03 8.48
N TRP A 252 -8.11 -34.73 7.18
CA TRP A 252 -7.80 -35.72 6.14
C TRP A 252 -6.33 -35.74 5.73
N CYS A 253 -5.52 -34.75 6.17
CA CYS A 253 -4.08 -34.67 5.88
C CYS A 253 -3.22 -34.78 7.16
N ILE A 254 -3.64 -35.61 8.12
CA ILE A 254 -2.95 -35.76 9.43
C ILE A 254 -1.44 -36.02 9.26
N PRO A 255 -0.98 -36.98 8.44
CA PRO A 255 0.46 -37.24 8.30
C PRO A 255 1.27 -35.99 7.91
N TYR A 256 0.73 -35.17 7.00
CA TYR A 256 1.40 -33.95 6.53
C TYR A 256 1.35 -32.82 7.57
N ASN A 257 0.25 -32.71 8.31
CA ASN A 257 0.16 -31.73 9.40
C ASN A 257 1.11 -32.08 10.54
N GLU A 258 1.32 -33.37 10.83
CA GLU A 258 2.30 -33.81 11.84
C GLU A 258 3.74 -33.49 11.41
N VAL A 259 4.10 -33.74 10.15
CA VAL A 259 5.38 -33.27 9.59
C VAL A 259 5.52 -31.75 9.77
N GLY A 260 4.48 -30.98 9.44
CA GLY A 260 4.49 -29.53 9.60
C GLY A 260 4.65 -29.06 11.05
N ASN A 261 3.95 -29.69 12.00
CA ASN A 261 4.05 -29.35 13.41
C ASN A 261 5.47 -29.64 13.95
N ARG A 262 6.00 -30.85 13.70
CA ARG A 262 7.35 -31.22 14.14
C ARG A 262 8.45 -30.40 13.48
N TYR A 263 8.24 -29.97 12.25
CA TYR A 263 9.17 -29.06 11.59
C TYR A 263 9.34 -27.74 12.35
N ASN A 264 8.26 -27.19 12.92
CA ASN A 264 8.33 -25.93 13.67
C ASN A 264 9.19 -26.05 14.93
N ASP A 265 9.13 -27.20 15.61
CA ASP A 265 9.89 -27.49 16.84
C ASP A 265 11.42 -27.42 16.59
N GLY A 266 11.86 -27.82 15.39
CA GLY A 266 13.26 -27.75 14.97
C GLY A 266 14.09 -28.99 15.25
N GLU A 267 13.50 -30.02 15.86
CA GLU A 267 14.14 -31.29 16.21
C GLU A 267 14.13 -32.27 15.03
N ILE A 268 15.31 -32.55 14.47
CA ILE A 268 15.44 -33.33 13.24
C ILE A 268 15.13 -34.80 13.48
N SER A 269 15.67 -35.37 14.57
CA SER A 269 15.46 -36.78 14.93
C SER A 269 13.97 -37.11 15.13
N GLU A 270 13.21 -36.19 15.73
CA GLU A 270 11.76 -36.36 15.92
C GLU A 270 10.99 -36.24 14.60
N LEU A 271 11.39 -35.28 13.74
CA LEU A 271 10.80 -35.13 12.42
C LEU A 271 11.03 -36.39 11.55
N GLU A 272 12.25 -36.93 11.56
CA GLU A 272 12.58 -38.18 10.85
C GLU A 272 11.76 -39.37 11.37
N ALA A 273 11.55 -39.46 12.69
CA ALA A 273 10.70 -40.50 13.28
C ALA A 273 9.26 -40.44 12.76
N VAL A 274 8.68 -39.23 12.64
CA VAL A 274 7.34 -39.04 12.04
C VAL A 274 7.33 -39.43 10.56
N VAL A 275 8.39 -39.08 9.81
CA VAL A 275 8.51 -39.46 8.40
C VAL A 275 8.56 -40.97 8.21
N VAL A 276 9.29 -41.69 9.07
CA VAL A 276 9.34 -43.16 9.06
C VAL A 276 7.99 -43.76 9.43
N ALA A 277 7.34 -43.23 10.48
CA ALA A 277 6.04 -43.71 10.94
C ALA A 277 4.95 -43.63 9.86
N HIS A 278 4.97 -42.58 9.03
CA HIS A 278 4.00 -42.33 7.96
C HIS A 278 4.53 -42.62 6.54
N SER A 279 5.62 -43.38 6.41
CA SER A 279 6.27 -43.61 5.10
C SER A 279 5.32 -44.21 4.06
N SER A 280 4.45 -45.13 4.46
CA SER A 280 3.47 -45.75 3.54
C SER A 280 2.46 -44.73 3.00
N ASP A 281 2.03 -43.76 3.81
CA ASP A 281 1.10 -42.70 3.39
C ASP A 281 1.75 -41.81 2.33
N PHE A 282 3.02 -41.42 2.54
CA PHE A 282 3.75 -40.57 1.61
C PHE A 282 4.12 -41.27 0.29
N GLU A 283 4.36 -42.58 0.33
CA GLU A 283 4.58 -43.40 -0.87
C GLU A 283 3.30 -43.57 -1.67
N GLN A 284 2.19 -43.87 -1.01
CA GLN A 284 0.87 -43.96 -1.65
C GLN A 284 0.49 -42.65 -2.36
N ASP A 285 0.78 -41.52 -1.73
CA ASP A 285 0.52 -40.19 -2.28
C ASP A 285 1.57 -39.71 -3.30
N ASN A 286 2.64 -40.48 -3.53
CA ASN A 286 3.79 -40.12 -4.38
C ASN A 286 4.51 -38.82 -3.96
N ASN A 287 4.52 -38.50 -2.66
CA ASN A 287 5.09 -37.25 -2.12
C ASN A 287 6.37 -37.48 -1.29
N LEU A 288 6.82 -38.73 -1.09
CA LEU A 288 7.99 -39.06 -0.26
C LEU A 288 9.25 -38.25 -0.59
N GLY A 289 9.51 -38.01 -1.88
CA GLY A 289 10.66 -37.21 -2.32
C GLY A 289 10.57 -35.73 -1.90
N LEU A 290 9.37 -35.17 -1.76
CA LEU A 290 9.16 -33.81 -1.24
C LEU A 290 9.28 -33.79 0.28
N VAL A 291 8.79 -34.82 0.97
CA VAL A 291 8.95 -34.95 2.43
C VAL A 291 10.43 -34.99 2.80
N ARG A 292 11.24 -35.78 2.09
CA ARG A 292 12.70 -35.82 2.29
C ARG A 292 13.37 -34.46 2.04
N GLN A 293 12.91 -33.71 1.04
CA GLN A 293 13.40 -32.35 0.80
C GLN A 293 12.98 -31.38 1.92
N ALA A 294 11.79 -31.53 2.50
CA ALA A 294 11.38 -30.76 3.67
C ALA A 294 12.30 -31.06 4.86
N VAL A 295 12.56 -32.33 5.19
CA VAL A 295 13.54 -32.70 6.24
C VAL A 295 14.91 -32.08 5.96
N ALA A 296 15.44 -32.22 4.74
CA ALA A 296 16.74 -31.65 4.35
C ALA A 296 16.78 -30.11 4.50
N SER A 297 15.66 -29.42 4.25
CA SER A 297 15.57 -27.97 4.42
C SER A 297 15.68 -27.53 5.89
N LEU A 298 15.31 -28.39 6.84
CA LEU A 298 15.35 -28.07 8.27
C LEU A 298 16.78 -27.84 8.76
N TYR A 299 17.75 -28.59 8.25
CA TYR A 299 19.19 -28.37 8.53
C TYR A 299 19.60 -26.95 8.15
N LYS A 300 19.29 -26.53 6.93
CA LYS A 300 19.56 -25.16 6.45
C LYS A 300 18.84 -24.12 7.31
N ARG A 301 17.59 -24.39 7.72
CA ARG A 301 16.81 -23.50 8.56
C ARG A 301 17.38 -23.34 9.96
N ASN A 302 17.86 -24.42 10.57
CA ASN A 302 18.50 -24.42 11.88
C ASN A 302 19.82 -23.64 11.84
N ILE A 303 20.64 -23.81 10.79
CA ILE A 303 21.84 -22.98 10.57
C ILE A 303 21.45 -21.49 10.43
N LEU A 304 20.40 -21.17 9.66
CA LEU A 304 19.92 -19.79 9.54
C LEU A 304 19.43 -19.21 10.88
N ARG A 305 18.88 -20.01 11.80
CA ARG A 305 18.52 -19.55 13.15
C ARG A 305 19.76 -19.24 13.99
N LEU A 306 20.90 -19.88 13.75
CA LEU A 306 22.16 -19.60 14.45
C LEU A 306 22.73 -18.22 14.07
N THR A 307 22.56 -17.78 12.81
CA THR A 307 23.06 -16.46 12.37
C THR A 307 22.41 -15.30 13.14
N GLN A 308 21.20 -15.49 13.67
CA GLN A 308 20.50 -14.50 14.48
C GLN A 308 21.03 -14.40 15.93
N LYS A 309 21.71 -15.44 16.42
CA LYS A 309 22.17 -15.55 17.82
C LYS A 309 23.68 -15.40 17.97
N TYR A 310 24.43 -15.78 16.94
CA TYR A 310 25.88 -15.88 17.00
C TYR A 310 26.51 -15.06 15.87
N LEU A 311 27.58 -14.32 16.21
CA LEU A 311 28.43 -13.66 15.23
C LEU A 311 29.53 -14.59 14.71
N THR A 312 30.05 -15.47 15.56
CA THR A 312 31.11 -16.42 15.20
C THR A 312 30.89 -17.71 15.99
N LEU A 313 30.97 -18.86 15.31
CA LEU A 313 30.67 -20.17 15.88
C LEU A 313 31.59 -21.24 15.27
N SER A 314 32.00 -22.25 16.04
CA SER A 314 32.84 -23.33 15.49
C SER A 314 32.02 -24.27 14.60
N LEU A 315 32.66 -24.88 13.61
CA LEU A 315 32.02 -25.89 12.75
C LEU A 315 31.54 -27.10 13.55
N GLN A 316 32.23 -27.45 14.64
CA GLN A 316 31.83 -28.54 15.52
C GLN A 316 30.60 -28.17 16.36
N ASP A 317 30.51 -26.93 16.85
CA ASP A 317 29.33 -26.46 17.58
C ASP A 317 28.11 -26.36 16.66
N ILE A 318 28.29 -25.90 15.41
CA ILE A 318 27.24 -25.95 14.39
C ILE A 318 26.77 -27.39 14.19
N ALA A 319 27.70 -28.34 14.04
CA ALA A 319 27.35 -29.74 13.86
C ALA A 319 26.54 -30.29 15.06
N ASN A 320 26.97 -30.00 16.28
CA ASN A 320 26.30 -30.44 17.50
C ASN A 320 24.90 -29.81 17.65
N MET A 321 24.77 -28.50 17.43
CA MET A 321 23.50 -27.77 17.58
C MET A 321 22.48 -28.11 16.49
N VAL A 322 22.93 -28.49 15.29
CA VAL A 322 22.08 -28.81 14.14
C VAL A 322 21.90 -30.32 13.97
N GLN A 323 22.46 -31.15 14.86
CA GLN A 323 22.40 -32.61 14.79
C GLN A 323 23.02 -33.19 13.50
N LEU A 324 24.12 -32.60 13.03
CA LEU A 324 24.93 -33.14 11.92
C LEU A 324 25.99 -34.11 12.45
N ALA A 325 26.48 -35.01 11.60
CA ALA A 325 27.38 -36.08 12.02
C ALA A 325 28.77 -35.56 12.42
N ASN A 326 29.26 -34.51 11.77
CA ASN A 326 30.60 -33.94 12.03
C ASN A 326 30.77 -32.52 11.47
N ALA A 327 31.86 -31.86 11.88
CA ALA A 327 32.23 -30.52 11.42
C ALA A 327 32.38 -30.39 9.88
N LYS A 328 32.76 -31.46 9.17
CA LYS A 328 32.91 -31.44 7.70
C LYS A 328 31.56 -31.38 6.98
N GLU A 329 30.56 -32.06 7.53
CA GLU A 329 29.19 -31.97 7.03
C GLU A 329 28.61 -30.57 7.29
N ALA A 330 28.84 -30.00 8.47
CA ALA A 330 28.49 -28.61 8.77
C ALA A 330 29.16 -27.61 7.80
N GLU A 331 30.44 -27.79 7.50
CA GLU A 331 31.17 -26.96 6.53
C GLU A 331 30.52 -27.05 5.14
N THR A 332 30.14 -28.27 4.71
CA THR A 332 29.49 -28.49 3.41
C THR A 332 28.15 -27.77 3.32
N HIS A 333 27.33 -27.85 4.37
CA HIS A 333 26.04 -27.14 4.43
C HIS A 333 26.21 -25.62 4.41
N VAL A 334 27.14 -25.09 5.22
CA VAL A 334 27.42 -23.64 5.28
C VAL A 334 27.94 -23.15 3.93
N LEU A 335 28.87 -23.86 3.29
CA LEU A 335 29.37 -23.52 1.94
C LEU A 335 28.24 -23.48 0.92
N GLN A 336 27.37 -24.48 0.92
CA GLN A 336 26.25 -24.53 -0.02
C GLN A 336 25.27 -23.38 0.22
N MET A 337 24.99 -23.03 1.49
CA MET A 337 24.12 -21.89 1.81
C MET A 337 24.74 -20.55 1.42
N ILE A 338 26.06 -20.39 1.48
CA ILE A 338 26.75 -19.19 0.97
C ILE A 338 26.64 -19.12 -0.56
N GLN A 339 26.88 -20.23 -1.27
CA GLN A 339 26.77 -20.30 -2.73
C GLN A 339 25.35 -20.02 -3.23
N ASP A 340 24.35 -20.54 -2.51
CA ASP A 340 22.93 -20.33 -2.79
C ASP A 340 22.46 -18.91 -2.39
N GLY A 341 23.32 -18.06 -1.81
CA GLY A 341 22.99 -16.71 -1.35
C GLY A 341 22.03 -16.67 -0.15
N GLN A 342 21.93 -17.75 0.62
CA GLN A 342 20.99 -17.88 1.75
C GLN A 342 21.54 -17.30 3.05
N ILE A 343 22.88 -17.27 3.21
CA ILE A 343 23.58 -16.66 4.33
C ILE A 343 24.84 -15.96 3.84
N HIS A 344 25.23 -14.89 4.52
CA HIS A 344 26.54 -14.25 4.34
C HIS A 344 27.45 -14.71 5.48
N ALA A 345 28.50 -15.46 5.16
CA ALA A 345 29.43 -15.97 6.16
C ALA A 345 30.83 -16.21 5.57
N LEU A 346 31.84 -16.18 6.44
CA LEU A 346 33.23 -16.52 6.13
C LEU A 346 33.64 -17.75 6.92
N ILE A 347 34.24 -18.72 6.23
CA ILE A 347 34.75 -19.95 6.84
C ILE A 347 36.27 -19.83 7.00
N ASN A 348 36.74 -19.89 8.23
CA ASN A 348 38.16 -20.00 8.54
C ASN A 348 38.50 -21.47 8.81
N GLN A 349 39.05 -22.13 7.79
CA GLN A 349 39.43 -23.54 7.87
C GLN A 349 40.59 -23.82 8.84
N LYS A 350 41.48 -22.84 9.10
CA LYS A 350 42.61 -23.02 10.01
C LYS A 350 42.14 -23.13 11.46
N ASP A 351 41.17 -22.31 11.82
CA ASP A 351 40.63 -22.22 13.18
C ASP A 351 39.34 -23.04 13.36
N GLY A 352 38.78 -23.58 12.28
CA GLY A 352 37.51 -24.33 12.30
C GLY A 352 36.30 -23.47 12.65
N MET A 353 36.34 -22.17 12.37
CA MET A 353 35.32 -21.19 12.77
C MET A 353 34.55 -20.64 11.57
N VAL A 354 33.26 -20.39 11.76
CA VAL A 354 32.38 -19.68 10.82
C VAL A 354 32.04 -18.33 11.42
N ARG A 355 32.33 -17.25 10.68
CA ARG A 355 31.91 -15.89 11.04
C ARG A 355 30.73 -15.48 10.18
N PHE A 356 29.58 -15.25 10.79
CA PHE A 356 28.40 -14.75 10.12
C PHE A 356 28.55 -13.23 9.87
N LEU A 357 28.11 -12.78 8.71
CA LEU A 357 28.17 -11.40 8.25
C LEU A 357 26.76 -10.86 8.06
N GLU A 358 26.62 -9.54 8.13
CA GLU A 358 25.41 -8.86 7.67
C GLU A 358 25.34 -8.87 6.14
N ASP A 359 24.13 -8.67 5.61
CA ASP A 359 23.90 -8.54 4.17
C ASP A 359 24.75 -7.37 3.62
N PRO A 360 25.63 -7.61 2.63
CA PRO A 360 26.49 -6.57 2.07
C PRO A 360 25.72 -5.53 1.23
N GLU A 361 24.47 -5.79 0.86
CA GLU A 361 23.67 -4.87 0.03
C GLU A 361 23.22 -3.64 0.83
N GLN A 362 23.65 -2.45 0.37
CA GLN A 362 23.33 -1.16 1.00
C GLN A 362 22.19 -0.41 0.29
N TYR A 363 21.51 -1.06 -0.66
CA TYR A 363 20.47 -0.50 -1.51
C TYR A 363 20.96 0.67 -2.39
N LYS A 364 22.20 0.59 -2.85
CA LYS A 364 22.86 1.66 -3.64
C LYS A 364 23.39 1.15 -4.99
N THR A 365 23.26 -0.14 -5.26
CA THR A 365 23.77 -0.79 -6.46
C THR A 365 22.85 -0.56 -7.66
N SER A 366 23.42 -0.56 -8.86
CA SER A 366 22.64 -0.53 -10.12
C SER A 366 21.67 -1.70 -10.20
N ASP A 367 22.10 -2.87 -9.76
CA ASP A 367 21.29 -4.09 -9.74
C ASP A 367 20.04 -3.92 -8.86
N MET A 368 20.16 -3.28 -7.70
CA MET A 368 19.01 -2.99 -6.84
C MET A 368 18.05 -1.97 -7.50
N ILE A 369 18.58 -0.99 -8.24
CA ILE A 369 17.75 -0.04 -8.99
C ILE A 369 16.96 -0.78 -10.08
N GLU A 370 17.57 -1.72 -10.81
CA GLU A 370 16.88 -2.53 -11.82
C GLU A 370 15.80 -3.43 -11.20
N VAL A 371 16.09 -4.04 -10.04
CA VAL A 371 15.10 -4.81 -9.28
C VAL A 371 13.94 -3.92 -8.85
N MET A 372 14.23 -2.72 -8.32
CA MET A 372 13.22 -1.75 -7.91
C MET A 372 12.36 -1.29 -9.10
N ASP A 373 12.96 -0.94 -10.24
CA ASP A 373 12.21 -0.55 -11.43
C ASP A 373 11.33 -1.70 -11.92
N SER A 374 11.85 -2.93 -11.98
CA SER A 374 11.04 -4.11 -12.35
C SER A 374 9.83 -4.29 -11.43
N VAL A 375 10.00 -4.11 -10.11
CA VAL A 375 8.91 -4.17 -9.15
C VAL A 375 7.93 -3.00 -9.35
N ILE A 376 8.41 -1.79 -9.59
CA ILE A 376 7.58 -0.61 -9.86
C ILE A 376 6.74 -0.81 -11.13
N GLN A 377 7.35 -1.25 -12.23
CA GLN A 377 6.65 -1.52 -13.48
C GLN A 377 5.56 -2.59 -13.31
N ARG A 378 5.85 -3.66 -12.53
CA ARG A 378 4.87 -4.69 -12.21
C ARG A 378 3.70 -4.13 -11.39
N THR A 379 3.98 -3.30 -10.38
CA THR A 379 2.96 -2.64 -9.56
C THR A 379 2.10 -1.67 -10.37
N ILE A 380 2.70 -0.91 -11.29
CA ILE A 380 1.96 -0.05 -12.24
C ILE A 380 1.04 -0.89 -13.11
N GLY A 381 1.54 -2.02 -13.65
CA GLY A 381 0.74 -2.97 -14.42
C GLY A 381 -0.45 -3.51 -13.62
N LEU A 382 -0.23 -3.87 -12.36
CA LEU A 382 -1.29 -4.32 -11.45
C LEU A 382 -2.32 -3.22 -11.18
N SER A 383 -1.87 -1.98 -10.92
CA SER A 383 -2.76 -0.83 -10.71
C SER A 383 -3.64 -0.56 -11.93
N LYS A 384 -3.08 -0.60 -13.14
CA LYS A 384 -3.88 -0.47 -14.38
C LYS A 384 -4.93 -1.57 -14.51
N ASN A 385 -4.59 -2.81 -14.13
CA ASN A 385 -5.55 -3.91 -14.13
C ASN A 385 -6.67 -3.70 -13.10
N LEU A 386 -6.36 -3.21 -11.91
CA LEU A 386 -7.34 -2.90 -10.87
C LEU A 386 -8.30 -1.78 -11.30
N ILE A 387 -7.79 -0.71 -11.91
CA ILE A 387 -8.61 0.38 -12.44
C ILE A 387 -9.57 -0.16 -13.52
N ALA A 388 -9.07 -0.96 -14.46
CA ALA A 388 -9.90 -1.56 -15.50
C ALA A 388 -11.00 -2.49 -14.92
N MET A 389 -10.70 -3.24 -13.85
CA MET A 389 -11.71 -4.04 -13.16
C MET A 389 -12.74 -3.17 -12.45
N ASP A 390 -12.32 -2.10 -11.78
CA ASP A 390 -13.20 -1.17 -11.07
C ASP A 390 -14.14 -0.44 -12.03
N GLU A 391 -13.64 0.01 -13.18
CA GLU A 391 -14.44 0.57 -14.28
C GLU A 391 -15.46 -0.45 -14.80
N SER A 392 -15.03 -1.68 -15.06
CA SER A 392 -15.93 -2.75 -15.52
C SER A 392 -17.03 -3.08 -14.51
N LEU A 393 -16.71 -3.11 -13.21
CA LEU A 393 -17.69 -3.34 -12.14
C LEU A 393 -18.64 -2.15 -11.98
N SER A 394 -18.11 -0.93 -12.08
CA SER A 394 -18.90 0.31 -11.99
C SER A 394 -19.92 0.46 -13.11
N CYS A 395 -19.68 -0.19 -14.26
CA CYS A 395 -20.62 -0.24 -15.37
C CYS A 395 -21.51 -1.49 -15.40
N ASP A 396 -21.35 -2.45 -14.46
CA ASP A 396 -22.12 -3.69 -14.45
C ASP A 396 -23.57 -3.43 -13.98
N PRO A 397 -24.59 -3.71 -14.81
CA PRO A 397 -25.99 -3.50 -14.46
C PRO A 397 -26.46 -4.27 -13.22
N LEU A 398 -25.89 -5.45 -12.95
CA LEU A 398 -26.21 -6.26 -11.77
C LEU A 398 -25.62 -5.66 -10.50
N TYR A 399 -24.39 -5.15 -10.59
CA TYR A 399 -23.73 -4.43 -9.51
C TYR A 399 -24.48 -3.14 -9.18
N LEU A 400 -24.75 -2.30 -10.19
CA LEU A 400 -25.53 -1.06 -10.06
C LEU A 400 -26.95 -1.32 -9.53
N GLY A 401 -27.59 -2.40 -9.97
CA GLY A 401 -28.91 -2.82 -9.49
C GLY A 401 -28.91 -3.26 -8.03
N LYS A 402 -27.84 -3.92 -7.56
CA LYS A 402 -27.70 -4.34 -6.15
C LYS A 402 -27.35 -3.16 -5.24
N VAL A 403 -26.40 -2.32 -5.65
CA VAL A 403 -26.04 -1.08 -4.95
C VAL A 403 -27.23 -0.12 -4.89
N GLY A 404 -28.01 -0.02 -5.96
CA GLY A 404 -29.24 0.78 -6.00
C GLY A 404 -30.35 0.26 -5.07
N ARG A 405 -30.52 -1.07 -4.96
CA ARG A 405 -31.49 -1.69 -4.03
C ARG A 405 -31.06 -1.61 -2.57
N GLU A 406 -29.76 -1.69 -2.29
CA GLU A 406 -29.23 -1.49 -0.94
C GLU A 406 -29.35 -0.02 -0.51
N ARG A 407 -29.15 0.95 -1.42
CA ARG A 407 -29.44 2.38 -1.15
C ARG A 407 -30.93 2.63 -0.85
N GLN A 408 -31.85 2.01 -1.58
CA GLN A 408 -33.30 2.14 -1.33
C GLN A 408 -33.77 1.47 -0.04
N LYS A 409 -33.01 0.53 0.54
CA LYS A 409 -33.37 -0.14 1.79
C LYS A 409 -33.11 0.70 3.05
N PHE A 410 -32.46 1.85 2.92
CA PHE A 410 -32.17 2.77 4.01
C PHE A 410 -32.91 4.11 3.92
N ASP A 411 -33.81 4.28 2.94
CA ASP A 411 -34.80 5.38 2.98
C ASP A 411 -35.89 5.02 4.01
N PHE A 412 -35.62 5.33 5.28
CA PHE A 412 -36.69 5.60 6.23
C PHE A 412 -37.34 6.92 5.80
N GLY A 413 -38.66 6.86 5.62
CA GLY A 413 -39.45 7.90 5.00
C GLY A 413 -39.39 9.27 5.67
N ASP A 414 -39.62 10.26 4.81
CA ASP A 414 -40.12 11.61 5.08
C ASP A 414 -40.71 11.81 6.47
N ASP A 415 -39.91 12.36 7.39
CA ASP A 415 -40.37 13.17 8.53
C ASP A 415 -39.16 13.88 9.15
N PHE A 416 -38.57 14.85 8.44
CA PHE A 416 -37.87 15.98 9.07
C PHE A 416 -37.85 17.16 8.09
N ASP A 417 -38.62 18.19 8.41
CA ASP A 417 -38.78 19.41 7.63
C ASP A 417 -37.45 20.12 7.35
N THR A 418 -37.28 20.46 6.07
CA THR A 418 -36.22 21.29 5.49
C THR A 418 -36.23 22.75 5.97
N VAL A 419 -35.05 23.35 6.12
CA VAL A 419 -34.79 24.78 5.83
C VAL A 419 -33.35 24.92 5.25
N PRO A 420 -33.03 25.94 4.41
CA PRO A 420 -33.02 25.83 2.96
C PRO A 420 -31.60 25.96 2.37
N GLN A 421 -31.27 25.10 1.40
CA GLN A 421 -30.13 25.32 0.51
C GLN A 421 -30.41 26.48 -0.45
N LYS A 422 -29.66 27.58 -0.31
CA LYS A 422 -29.32 28.45 -1.44
C LYS A 422 -27.88 28.14 -1.81
N PHE A 423 -27.66 27.38 -2.87
CA PHE A 423 -26.64 27.67 -3.87
C PHE A 423 -26.95 26.85 -5.12
N SER A 424 -27.11 27.56 -6.24
CA SER A 424 -27.41 27.01 -7.55
C SER A 424 -26.19 26.27 -8.10
N MET A 425 -26.33 24.97 -8.37
CA MET A 425 -25.47 24.31 -9.35
C MET A 425 -26.16 24.38 -10.72
N VAL A 426 -25.57 25.17 -11.61
CA VAL A 426 -25.86 25.13 -13.04
C VAL A 426 -25.36 23.78 -13.55
N SER A 427 -26.26 22.81 -13.70
CA SER A 427 -26.02 21.64 -14.54
C SER A 427 -26.81 21.82 -15.83
N SER A 428 -26.10 22.28 -16.86
CA SER A 428 -26.58 22.18 -18.22
C SER A 428 -26.43 20.72 -18.64
N LEU A 429 -27.52 19.96 -18.68
CA LEU A 429 -27.75 18.94 -19.70
C LEU A 429 -29.26 18.71 -19.82
N SER A 430 -29.72 18.90 -21.04
CA SER A 430 -31.09 19.06 -21.48
C SER A 430 -31.91 17.77 -21.44
N GLN A 431 -33.13 17.90 -20.89
CA GLN A 431 -34.43 17.36 -21.34
C GLN A 431 -34.46 16.10 -22.22
N LEU A 432 -35.29 15.12 -21.80
CA LEU A 432 -36.51 14.73 -22.56
C LEU A 432 -37.54 13.97 -21.68
N ARG A 433 -38.55 14.74 -21.25
CA ARG A 433 -39.97 14.45 -20.98
C ARG A 433 -40.54 13.03 -21.21
N ASN A 434 -41.37 12.57 -20.25
CA ASN A 434 -42.86 12.57 -20.29
C ASN A 434 -43.40 11.83 -19.02
N ARG A 435 -44.09 12.48 -18.07
CA ARG A 435 -45.53 12.85 -17.96
C ARG A 435 -46.54 11.68 -18.03
N ASN A 436 -47.19 11.40 -16.88
CA ASN A 436 -48.65 11.40 -16.61
C ASN A 436 -48.88 10.82 -15.19
N SER A 437 -49.25 11.60 -14.15
CA SER A 437 -50.60 12.11 -13.77
C SER A 437 -51.56 10.96 -13.35
N LEU A 438 -52.07 10.83 -12.12
CA LEU A 438 -53.24 11.54 -11.52
C LEU A 438 -53.53 10.84 -10.15
N SER A 439 -53.57 11.54 -9.01
CA SER A 439 -54.72 12.21 -8.34
C SER A 439 -55.47 11.39 -7.26
N SER A 440 -55.51 11.90 -6.02
CA SER A 440 -56.70 12.32 -5.23
C SER A 440 -56.36 12.24 -3.73
N SER A 441 -56.10 13.32 -2.99
CA SER A 441 -56.97 14.37 -2.44
C SER A 441 -58.05 13.89 -1.46
N ARG A 442 -57.89 14.23 -0.18
CA ARG A 442 -58.93 14.87 0.67
C ARG A 442 -58.27 15.50 1.91
N PHE A 443 -58.89 16.58 2.38
CA PHE A 443 -58.28 17.77 2.97
C PHE A 443 -59.08 18.16 4.24
N VAL A 444 -58.36 18.61 5.30
CA VAL A 444 -58.71 19.54 6.44
C VAL A 444 -59.84 19.12 7.41
N PRO A 445 -60.04 19.79 8.58
CA PRO A 445 -59.41 21.00 9.16
C PRO A 445 -59.05 20.86 10.67
N GLN A 446 -58.46 21.81 11.43
CA GLN A 446 -57.75 23.10 11.32
C GLN A 446 -57.61 23.61 12.77
N ARG A 447 -56.55 24.40 13.06
CA ARG A 447 -56.38 25.44 14.12
C ARG A 447 -55.17 25.20 15.03
N SER A 448 -54.42 26.18 15.49
CA SER A 448 -53.90 27.47 14.98
C SER A 448 -53.06 28.07 16.12
N LEU A 449 -51.94 28.72 15.78
CA LEU A 449 -51.18 29.71 16.60
C LEU A 449 -50.37 29.08 17.77
N CYS A 450 -49.10 29.40 18.01
CA CYS A 450 -48.47 30.73 18.04
C CYS A 450 -46.93 30.62 18.04
N VAL A 451 -46.28 31.71 17.63
CA VAL A 451 -44.83 31.90 17.43
C VAL A 451 -44.12 32.31 18.72
N SER A 452 -42.92 31.79 19.00
CA SER A 452 -41.76 32.58 19.51
C SER A 452 -40.47 31.76 19.75
N SER A 453 -39.41 32.23 19.10
CA SER A 453 -37.97 32.28 19.45
C SER A 453 -37.38 31.56 20.68
N SER A 454 -36.28 30.81 20.47
CA SER A 454 -35.04 30.82 21.29
C SER A 454 -33.93 30.12 20.47
N SER A 455 -32.81 30.73 20.07
CA SER A 455 -31.60 31.17 20.82
C SER A 455 -30.99 30.06 21.67
N SER A 456 -29.96 29.42 21.11
CA SER A 456 -29.11 28.39 21.71
C SER A 456 -28.15 29.01 22.73
N ASP A 457 -28.10 28.46 23.94
CA ASP A 457 -26.95 28.61 24.83
C ASP A 457 -26.78 27.39 25.77
N THR A 458 -25.65 26.72 25.58
CA THR A 458 -24.67 26.25 26.57
C THR A 458 -25.14 26.05 28.02
N LEU A 459 -25.26 24.80 28.46
CA LEU A 459 -25.48 24.41 29.86
C LEU A 459 -24.15 24.23 30.61
N LEU A 460 -23.81 25.18 31.49
CA LEU A 460 -23.18 24.88 32.78
C LEU A 460 -23.89 25.66 33.89
N ALA A 461 -24.32 24.92 34.90
CA ALA A 461 -25.04 25.41 36.06
C ALA A 461 -24.22 26.41 36.88
N GLY A 462 -24.83 27.57 37.18
CA GLY A 462 -24.35 28.51 38.20
C GLY A 462 -25.54 28.98 39.04
N GLY A 463 -25.55 28.62 40.32
CA GLY A 463 -26.41 29.26 41.31
C GLY A 463 -25.84 30.63 41.68
N SER A 464 -26.67 31.67 41.56
CA SER A 464 -26.33 33.09 41.71
C SER A 464 -26.21 33.58 43.17
N PRO A 465 -25.59 34.76 43.39
CA PRO A 465 -25.01 35.16 44.67
C PRO A 465 -25.87 36.17 45.47
N LYS A 466 -25.52 36.37 46.75
CA LYS A 466 -25.84 37.61 47.49
C LYS A 466 -24.59 38.13 48.18
N GLU A 467 -24.29 39.41 47.92
CA GLU A 467 -23.21 40.19 48.51
C GLU A 467 -23.52 40.56 49.97
N ASN A 468 -22.48 40.61 50.81
CA ASN A 468 -22.25 41.74 51.71
C ASN A 468 -20.82 41.75 52.28
N GLU A 469 -20.35 42.97 52.48
CA GLU A 469 -19.01 43.46 52.81
C GLU A 469 -18.36 42.90 54.10
N ARG A 470 -17.02 42.77 54.10
CA ARG A 470 -16.06 43.51 54.96
C ARG A 470 -14.70 42.81 55.14
N GLN A 471 -13.69 43.68 55.25
CA GLN A 471 -12.26 43.53 55.53
C GLN A 471 -11.74 42.31 56.34
N SER A 472 -10.46 42.02 56.05
CA SER A 472 -9.37 41.60 56.97
C SER A 472 -8.89 40.13 56.91
N LYS A 473 -7.56 40.02 57.08
CA LYS A 473 -6.69 38.84 57.06
C LYS A 473 -7.29 37.61 57.76
N VAL A 474 -6.97 36.42 57.24
CA VAL A 474 -6.27 35.30 57.91
C VAL A 474 -6.56 33.98 57.16
N SER A 475 -5.51 33.16 57.08
CA SER A 475 -5.46 31.77 56.64
C SER A 475 -6.74 30.93 56.79
N SER A 476 -7.10 30.19 55.75
CA SER A 476 -7.82 28.92 55.90
C SER A 476 -7.56 27.99 54.72
N LYS A 477 -7.23 26.75 55.08
CA LYS A 477 -7.12 25.57 54.23
C LYS A 477 -8.28 25.47 53.23
N LYS A 478 -7.97 25.21 51.96
CA LYS A 478 -8.89 24.52 51.04
C LYS A 478 -8.61 23.03 51.13
N GLU A 479 -9.38 22.32 51.93
CA GLU A 479 -9.59 20.89 51.73
C GLU A 479 -10.61 20.73 50.59
N GLY A 480 -10.26 19.95 49.56
CA GLY A 480 -11.22 19.40 48.59
C GLY A 480 -10.92 19.55 47.09
N ASP A 481 -9.72 19.19 46.59
CA ASP A 481 -9.56 18.69 45.20
C ASP A 481 -8.33 17.76 45.01
N ASP A 482 -7.93 17.07 46.08
CA ASP A 482 -6.67 16.28 46.16
C ASP A 482 -6.69 14.97 45.35
N ALA A 483 -7.78 14.69 44.61
CA ALA A 483 -7.97 13.46 43.86
C ALA A 483 -7.64 13.57 42.35
N GLY A 484 -7.16 14.72 41.88
CA GLY A 484 -7.04 15.03 40.45
C GLY A 484 -5.64 15.36 39.91
N ASP A 485 -4.62 15.52 40.75
CA ASP A 485 -3.30 15.93 40.26
C ASP A 485 -2.64 14.83 39.42
N LEU A 486 -2.19 15.19 38.20
CA LEU A 486 -1.54 14.27 37.26
C LEU A 486 -0.32 13.63 37.90
N LYS A 487 0.46 14.41 38.65
CA LYS A 487 1.67 13.93 39.32
C LYS A 487 1.33 12.87 40.38
N HIS A 488 0.37 13.17 41.25
CA HIS A 488 -0.08 12.20 42.25
C HIS A 488 -0.65 10.92 41.62
N TRP A 489 -1.38 11.02 40.51
CA TRP A 489 -1.85 9.85 39.76
C TRP A 489 -0.69 9.03 39.19
N LEU A 490 0.33 9.67 38.62
CA LEU A 490 1.51 8.97 38.11
C LEU A 490 2.27 8.24 39.23
N ASP A 491 2.54 8.92 40.34
CA ASP A 491 3.25 8.35 41.49
C ASP A 491 2.49 7.14 42.06
N LYS A 492 1.16 7.24 42.19
CA LYS A 492 0.29 6.15 42.67
C LYS A 492 0.29 4.93 41.75
N ASN A 493 0.47 5.12 40.45
CA ASN A 493 0.45 4.04 39.45
C ASN A 493 1.86 3.56 39.05
N GLY A 494 2.88 3.86 39.86
CA GLY A 494 4.21 3.27 39.73
C GLY A 494 5.20 4.08 38.91
N LEU A 495 5.03 5.40 38.79
CA LEU A 495 6.07 6.27 38.24
C LEU A 495 7.30 6.27 39.19
N PRO A 496 8.51 5.94 38.68
CA PRO A 496 9.75 6.07 39.45
C PRO A 496 10.04 7.52 39.88
N PRO A 497 10.91 7.74 40.88
CA PRO A 497 11.34 9.09 41.25
C PRO A 497 11.88 9.87 40.05
N CYS A 498 11.28 11.03 39.77
CA CYS A 498 11.62 11.88 38.64
C CYS A 498 12.40 13.12 39.08
N LYS A 499 13.30 13.60 38.23
CA LYS A 499 14.05 14.85 38.43
C LYS A 499 13.33 16.05 37.79
N VAL A 500 12.01 15.98 37.70
CA VAL A 500 11.15 17.00 37.11
C VAL A 500 9.92 17.28 37.96
N LEU A 501 9.35 18.47 37.77
CA LEU A 501 8.10 18.89 38.39
C LEU A 501 7.24 19.66 37.39
N LEU A 502 5.93 19.69 37.64
CA LEU A 502 4.98 20.48 36.85
C LEU A 502 4.93 21.90 37.41
N LYS A 503 5.10 22.89 36.53
CA LYS A 503 4.87 24.31 36.82
C LYS A 503 3.73 24.84 35.97
N GLU A 504 3.10 25.91 36.42
CA GLU A 504 2.06 26.59 35.66
C GLU A 504 2.59 27.86 34.98
N ARG A 505 2.02 28.19 33.83
CA ARG A 505 2.17 29.49 33.16
C ARG A 505 0.79 30.03 32.78
N PRO A 506 0.59 31.35 32.77
CA PRO A 506 -0.68 31.93 32.36
C PRO A 506 -0.98 31.59 30.89
N ALA A 507 -2.24 31.26 30.60
CA ALA A 507 -2.72 31.19 29.22
C ALA A 507 -2.88 32.61 28.66
N HIS A 508 -2.73 32.77 27.35
CA HIS A 508 -2.90 34.03 26.65
C HIS A 508 -4.36 34.51 26.72
N ASP A 509 -5.30 33.58 26.55
CA ASP A 509 -6.71 33.84 26.79
C ASP A 509 -7.02 33.68 28.28
N GLN A 510 -7.42 34.78 28.92
CA GLN A 510 -7.71 34.85 30.36
C GLN A 510 -8.90 33.96 30.77
N ASN A 511 -9.73 33.53 29.82
CA ASN A 511 -10.81 32.58 30.07
C ASN A 511 -10.31 31.14 30.21
N HIS A 512 -9.06 30.86 29.80
CA HIS A 512 -8.47 29.54 29.90
C HIS A 512 -7.68 29.35 31.20
N LYS A 513 -7.68 28.12 31.70
CA LYS A 513 -6.86 27.74 32.85
C LYS A 513 -5.36 27.89 32.51
N PRO A 514 -4.51 28.18 33.52
CA PRO A 514 -3.06 28.13 33.36
C PRO A 514 -2.61 26.79 32.76
N ILE A 515 -1.63 26.87 31.86
CA ILE A 515 -1.04 25.71 31.19
C ILE A 515 0.06 25.14 32.06
N HIS A 516 0.14 23.81 32.15
CA HIS A 516 1.26 23.15 32.78
C HIS A 516 2.43 22.95 31.82
N TYR A 517 3.64 22.97 32.35
CA TYR A 517 4.84 22.54 31.65
C TYR A 517 5.78 21.79 32.60
N VAL A 518 6.63 20.95 32.04
CA VAL A 518 7.63 20.18 32.77
C VAL A 518 8.89 21.02 32.94
N ALA A 519 9.32 21.19 34.19
CA ALA A 519 10.53 21.89 34.58
C ALA A 519 11.46 20.97 35.37
N ALA A 520 12.77 21.23 35.32
CA ALA A 520 13.75 20.54 36.15
C ALA A 520 13.45 20.78 37.64
N SER A 521 13.45 19.73 38.46
CA SER A 521 13.26 19.89 39.91
C SER A 521 14.55 20.25 40.64
N GLU A 522 15.69 19.94 40.03
CA GLU A 522 17.05 20.15 40.52
C GLU A 522 17.96 20.52 39.35
N ASP A 523 19.22 20.84 39.64
CA ASP A 523 20.22 21.07 38.60
C ASP A 523 20.55 19.74 37.89
N LEU A 524 20.41 19.71 36.56
CA LEU A 524 20.70 18.53 35.74
C LEU A 524 21.97 18.75 34.90
N GLN A 525 22.72 17.68 34.69
CA GLN A 525 23.85 17.62 33.78
C GLN A 525 23.50 16.81 32.53
N LYS A 526 24.22 17.08 31.43
CA LYS A 526 24.09 16.30 30.20
C LYS A 526 24.25 14.80 30.49
N GLY A 527 23.31 13.99 30.03
CA GLY A 527 23.28 12.54 30.25
C GLY A 527 22.43 12.11 31.45
N ASP A 528 21.93 13.04 32.26
CA ASP A 528 20.97 12.72 33.31
C ASP A 528 19.62 12.27 32.73
N VAL A 529 19.02 11.26 33.37
CA VAL A 529 17.64 10.85 33.10
C VAL A 529 16.71 11.83 33.82
N ALA A 530 15.94 12.62 33.07
CA ALA A 530 14.96 13.55 33.63
C ALA A 530 13.77 12.80 34.24
N PHE A 531 13.24 11.82 33.51
CA PHE A 531 12.18 10.92 33.96
C PHE A 531 12.14 9.63 33.13
N SER A 532 11.48 8.61 33.69
CA SER A 532 11.25 7.31 33.06
C SER A 532 9.80 6.89 33.30
N VAL A 533 8.98 6.83 32.24
CA VAL A 533 7.55 6.46 32.33
C VAL A 533 7.38 4.98 31.94
N PRO A 534 6.94 4.09 32.83
CA PRO A 534 6.69 2.69 32.50
C PRO A 534 5.66 2.50 31.39
N ASP A 535 5.79 1.42 30.60
CA ASP A 535 4.86 1.10 29.50
C ASP A 535 3.39 0.95 29.96
N SER A 536 3.15 0.63 31.24
CA SER A 536 1.80 0.60 31.84
C SER A 536 1.11 1.97 31.84
N LEU A 537 1.87 3.06 31.79
CA LEU A 537 1.41 4.46 31.82
C LEU A 537 1.48 5.17 30.46
N VAL A 538 1.82 4.45 29.39
CA VAL A 538 1.93 4.99 28.03
C VAL A 538 0.78 4.49 27.17
N VAL A 539 0.03 5.36 26.49
CA VAL A 539 -1.02 4.90 25.56
C VAL A 539 -0.43 4.71 24.17
N THR A 540 -0.46 3.48 23.67
CA THR A 540 -0.01 3.06 22.33
C THR A 540 -1.13 2.35 21.59
N LEU A 541 -1.00 2.19 20.26
CA LEU A 541 -1.97 1.43 19.47
C LEU A 541 -2.06 -0.03 19.94
N GLU A 542 -0.95 -0.63 20.38
CA GLU A 542 -0.94 -1.97 21.00
C GLU A 542 -1.92 -2.06 22.19
N ARG A 543 -1.96 -1.05 23.06
CA ARG A 543 -2.91 -1.00 24.16
C ARG A 543 -4.35 -0.80 23.68
N VAL A 544 -4.56 0.01 22.65
CA VAL A 544 -5.90 0.21 22.09
C VAL A 544 -6.42 -1.08 21.46
N LEU A 545 -5.57 -1.83 20.74
CA LEU A 545 -5.89 -3.14 20.19
C LEU A 545 -6.02 -4.24 21.25
N GLY A 546 -5.41 -4.07 22.42
CA GLY A 546 -5.63 -4.95 23.57
C GLY A 546 -6.95 -4.69 24.32
N ASN A 547 -7.65 -3.61 24.01
CA ASN A 547 -8.93 -3.27 24.65
C ASN A 547 -10.09 -3.95 23.90
N GLU A 548 -10.69 -4.98 24.49
CA GLU A 548 -11.78 -5.78 23.90
C GLU A 548 -12.98 -4.94 23.40
N THR A 549 -13.18 -3.73 23.95
CA THR A 549 -14.32 -2.87 23.58
C THR A 549 -14.08 -2.09 22.28
N ILE A 550 -12.83 -1.78 21.94
CA ILE A 550 -12.48 -0.91 20.80
C ILE A 550 -11.58 -1.62 19.77
N ALA A 551 -10.88 -2.67 20.18
CA ALA A 551 -9.91 -3.38 19.36
C ALA A 551 -10.45 -3.77 17.98
N GLU A 552 -11.66 -4.32 17.92
CA GLU A 552 -12.22 -4.83 16.68
C GLU A 552 -12.62 -3.74 15.68
N LEU A 553 -13.03 -2.55 16.17
CA LEU A 553 -13.27 -1.36 15.33
C LEU A 553 -12.02 -1.00 14.54
N LEU A 554 -10.85 -1.13 15.15
CA LEU A 554 -9.61 -0.59 14.62
C LEU A 554 -8.84 -1.60 13.74
N THR A 555 -9.36 -2.81 13.54
CA THR A 555 -8.75 -3.85 12.68
C THR A 555 -9.07 -3.72 11.19
N THR A 556 -9.93 -2.77 10.81
CA THR A 556 -10.46 -2.64 9.44
C THR A 556 -9.49 -1.99 8.45
N ASN A 557 -8.30 -1.54 8.89
CA ASN A 557 -7.31 -0.80 8.08
C ASN A 557 -7.85 0.47 7.39
N LYS A 558 -9.05 0.93 7.76
CA LYS A 558 -9.70 2.12 7.19
C LYS A 558 -9.35 3.42 7.93
N LEU A 559 -8.86 3.33 9.16
CA LEU A 559 -8.52 4.47 10.01
C LEU A 559 -7.01 4.60 10.17
N SER A 560 -6.51 5.84 10.25
CA SER A 560 -5.11 6.07 10.60
C SER A 560 -4.84 5.74 12.07
N GLU A 561 -3.58 5.42 12.42
CA GLU A 561 -3.19 5.15 13.82
C GLU A 561 -3.51 6.33 14.76
N LEU A 562 -3.46 7.56 14.24
CA LEU A 562 -3.85 8.77 14.99
C LEU A 562 -5.36 8.85 15.21
N ALA A 563 -6.18 8.48 14.22
CA ALA A 563 -7.63 8.40 14.39
C ALA A 563 -8.03 7.32 15.41
N CYS A 564 -7.35 6.17 15.37
CA CYS A 564 -7.50 5.11 16.36
C CYS A 564 -7.24 5.60 17.79
N LEU A 565 -6.13 6.31 18.01
CA LEU A 565 -5.79 6.91 19.29
C LEU A 565 -6.79 8.01 19.71
N ALA A 566 -7.23 8.85 18.76
CA ALA A 566 -8.21 9.89 19.03
C ALA A 566 -9.56 9.30 19.48
N LEU A 567 -10.05 8.28 18.78
CA LEU A 567 -11.28 7.57 19.14
C LEU A 567 -11.17 6.92 20.52
N TYR A 568 -10.03 6.29 20.81
CA TYR A 568 -9.75 5.71 22.12
C TYR A 568 -9.80 6.76 23.24
N LEU A 569 -9.12 7.90 23.08
CA LEU A 569 -9.16 8.98 24.07
C LEU A 569 -10.56 9.57 24.24
N MET A 570 -11.32 9.73 23.16
CA MET A 570 -12.71 10.22 23.22
C MET A 570 -13.59 9.26 24.02
N TYR A 571 -13.41 7.96 23.84
CA TYR A 571 -14.12 6.94 24.60
C TYR A 571 -13.77 6.97 26.09
N GLU A 572 -12.48 6.96 26.43
CA GLU A 572 -12.01 7.07 27.81
C GLU A 572 -12.49 8.38 28.46
N LYS A 573 -12.56 9.47 27.69
CA LYS A 573 -13.12 10.74 28.13
C LYS A 573 -14.62 10.65 28.45
N LYS A 574 -15.42 9.94 27.63
CA LYS A 574 -16.86 9.72 27.87
C LYS A 574 -17.10 8.96 29.18
N GLN A 575 -16.19 8.08 29.59
CA GLN A 575 -16.28 7.38 30.89
C GLN A 575 -16.05 8.29 32.10
N GLY A 576 -15.45 9.48 31.90
CA GLY A 576 -15.17 10.44 32.96
C GLY A 576 -14.30 9.85 34.07
N LYS A 577 -14.66 10.11 35.34
CA LYS A 577 -13.89 9.67 36.52
C LYS A 577 -13.75 8.14 36.67
N LYS A 578 -14.49 7.34 35.89
CA LYS A 578 -14.34 5.88 35.87
C LYS A 578 -13.11 5.42 35.08
N SER A 579 -12.64 6.24 34.13
CA SER A 579 -11.43 5.93 33.36
C SER A 579 -10.19 6.06 34.22
N VAL A 580 -9.29 5.08 34.12
CA VAL A 580 -7.94 5.16 34.74
C VAL A 580 -7.15 6.34 34.16
N TRP A 581 -7.41 6.71 32.91
CA TRP A 581 -6.74 7.80 32.20
C TRP A 581 -7.35 9.18 32.47
N TYR A 582 -8.38 9.27 33.32
CA TYR A 582 -9.08 10.54 33.58
C TYR A 582 -8.14 11.71 33.95
N PRO A 583 -7.14 11.55 34.85
CA PRO A 583 -6.21 12.65 35.16
C PRO A 583 -5.35 13.07 33.96
N TYR A 584 -4.92 12.11 33.14
CA TYR A 584 -4.14 12.39 31.93
C TYR A 584 -4.97 13.09 30.85
N ILE A 585 -6.18 12.61 30.58
CA ILE A 585 -7.10 13.23 29.62
C ILE A 585 -7.47 14.65 30.06
N ARG A 586 -7.68 14.86 31.36
CA ARG A 586 -7.92 16.20 31.93
C ARG A 586 -6.74 17.15 31.73
N GLU A 587 -5.52 16.63 31.79
CA GLU A 587 -4.32 17.40 31.45
C GLU A 587 -4.30 17.73 29.94
N LEU A 588 -4.55 16.75 29.07
CA LEU A 588 -4.64 17.00 27.62
C LEU A 588 -5.71 18.05 27.28
N ASP A 589 -6.86 18.03 27.95
CA ASP A 589 -7.93 19.04 27.82
C ASP A 589 -7.51 20.42 28.35
N ARG A 590 -6.68 20.49 29.40
CA ARG A 590 -6.08 21.75 29.87
C ARG A 590 -5.17 22.33 28.79
N GLN A 591 -4.37 21.47 28.18
CA GLN A 591 -3.42 21.83 27.12
C GLN A 591 -4.14 22.19 25.81
N ARG A 592 -5.23 21.51 25.46
CA ARG A 592 -5.94 21.63 24.16
C ARG A 592 -5.04 21.43 22.94
N GLY A 593 -3.98 20.64 23.09
CA GLY A 593 -2.96 20.51 22.06
C GLY A 593 -2.24 21.82 21.70
N ARG A 594 -2.19 22.77 22.65
CA ARG A 594 -1.51 24.04 22.48
C ARG A 594 -0.01 23.84 22.63
N GLY A 595 0.75 24.33 21.65
CA GLY A 595 2.20 24.25 21.66
C GLY A 595 2.84 25.15 22.71
N GLN A 596 4.17 25.31 22.61
CA GLN A 596 4.94 26.16 23.51
C GLN A 596 4.48 27.63 23.52
N LEU A 597 3.77 28.10 22.50
CA LEU A 597 3.27 29.49 22.42
C LEU A 597 1.78 29.64 22.75
N ASP A 598 1.15 28.62 23.36
CA ASP A 598 -0.29 28.63 23.67
C ASP A 598 -1.18 28.76 22.41
N VAL A 599 -0.74 28.14 21.30
CA VAL A 599 -1.44 28.15 20.02
C VAL A 599 -1.77 26.72 19.61
N GLU A 600 -3.02 26.51 19.21
CA GLU A 600 -3.54 25.25 18.69
C GLU A 600 -3.10 25.04 17.23
N SER A 601 -3.11 23.78 16.78
CA SER A 601 -2.91 23.44 15.37
C SER A 601 -3.85 24.26 14.46
N PRO A 602 -3.38 24.74 13.30
CA PRO A 602 -4.22 25.37 12.29
C PRO A 602 -5.42 24.54 11.83
N LEU A 603 -5.41 23.23 12.07
CA LEU A 603 -6.60 22.40 11.85
C LEU A 603 -7.83 22.94 12.60
N LEU A 604 -7.65 23.58 13.76
CA LEU A 604 -8.73 24.11 14.60
C LEU A 604 -8.99 25.61 14.39
N TRP A 605 -8.30 26.26 13.44
CA TRP A 605 -8.50 27.68 13.17
C TRP A 605 -9.75 27.91 12.32
N SER A 606 -10.38 29.06 12.51
CA SER A 606 -11.47 29.52 11.65
C SER A 606 -10.97 29.88 10.24
N GLU A 607 -11.87 29.95 9.26
CA GLU A 607 -11.51 30.34 7.89
C GLU A 607 -10.79 31.71 7.84
N ALA A 608 -11.26 32.68 8.64
CA ALA A 608 -10.65 34.00 8.74
C ALA A 608 -9.23 33.98 9.34
N GLU A 609 -8.92 33.02 10.19
CA GLU A 609 -7.58 32.83 10.77
C GLU A 609 -6.66 32.07 9.82
N LEU A 610 -7.20 31.14 9.02
CA LEU A 610 -6.45 30.48 7.95
C LEU A 610 -6.01 31.46 6.86
N GLU A 611 -6.71 32.59 6.70
CA GLU A 611 -6.24 33.69 5.83
C GLU A 611 -4.90 34.30 6.28
N TYR A 612 -4.47 34.10 7.53
CA TYR A 612 -3.13 34.52 7.96
C TYR A 612 -2.01 33.75 7.24
N LEU A 613 -2.32 32.59 6.64
CA LEU A 613 -1.39 31.76 5.88
C LEU A 613 -1.50 31.97 4.36
N THR A 614 -2.24 32.99 3.90
CA THR A 614 -2.39 33.26 2.47
C THR A 614 -1.03 33.54 1.82
N GLY A 615 -0.78 32.86 0.70
CA GLY A 615 0.52 32.81 0.02
C GLY A 615 1.40 31.61 0.41
N SER A 616 1.25 31.09 1.64
CA SER A 616 1.99 29.89 2.09
C SER A 616 1.35 28.60 1.57
N PRO A 617 2.14 27.62 1.10
CA PRO A 617 1.63 26.29 0.74
C PRO A 617 1.02 25.56 1.94
N THR A 618 1.43 25.92 3.16
CA THR A 618 0.92 25.35 4.41
C THR A 618 -0.60 25.50 4.53
N LYS A 619 -1.20 26.57 3.98
CA LYS A 619 -2.67 26.73 3.97
C LYS A 619 -3.36 25.58 3.24
N ALA A 620 -2.84 25.19 2.07
CA ALA A 620 -3.38 24.07 1.30
C ALA A 620 -3.18 22.74 2.03
N GLU A 621 -2.01 22.53 2.64
CA GLU A 621 -1.73 21.32 3.44
C GLU A 621 -2.70 21.16 4.62
N VAL A 622 -3.03 22.26 5.31
CA VAL A 622 -4.00 22.27 6.42
C VAL A 622 -5.39 21.85 5.93
N LEU A 623 -5.84 22.39 4.79
CA LEU A 623 -7.14 22.08 4.20
C LEU A 623 -7.21 20.62 3.74
N GLU A 624 -6.18 20.14 3.04
CA GLU A 624 -6.08 18.74 2.61
C GLU A 624 -6.11 17.79 3.81
N ARG A 625 -5.37 18.13 4.88
CA ARG A 625 -5.35 17.32 6.09
C ARG A 625 -6.71 17.31 6.79
N ALA A 626 -7.40 18.45 6.86
CA ALA A 626 -8.75 18.54 7.43
C ALA A 626 -9.76 17.69 6.64
N GLU A 627 -9.68 17.68 5.31
CA GLU A 627 -10.53 16.84 4.46
C GLU A 627 -10.18 15.34 4.62
N GLY A 628 -8.91 15.00 4.79
CA GLY A 628 -8.47 13.65 5.16
C GLY A 628 -9.10 13.18 6.48
N ILE A 629 -9.06 14.00 7.53
CA ILE A 629 -9.68 13.70 8.83
C ILE A 629 -11.20 13.54 8.68
N LYS A 630 -11.84 14.36 7.83
CA LYS A 630 -13.27 14.25 7.54
C LYS A 630 -13.63 12.93 6.86
N ARG A 631 -12.84 12.48 5.90
CA ARG A 631 -12.99 11.15 5.30
C ARG A 631 -12.85 10.03 6.32
N GLU A 632 -11.83 10.10 7.19
CA GLU A 632 -11.65 9.13 8.27
C GLU A 632 -12.85 9.12 9.25
N TYR A 633 -13.41 10.29 9.57
CA TYR A 633 -14.62 10.42 10.40
C TYR A 633 -15.85 9.79 9.72
N SER A 634 -16.06 10.01 8.42
CA SER A 634 -17.18 9.42 7.67
C SER A 634 -17.12 7.90 7.58
N GLU A 635 -15.93 7.30 7.68
CA GLU A 635 -15.78 5.85 7.72
C GLU A 635 -16.11 5.24 9.09
N LEU A 636 -16.19 6.03 10.17
CA LEU A 636 -16.42 5.52 11.52
C LEU A 636 -17.69 4.70 11.65
N ASP A 637 -18.78 5.10 10.99
CA ASP A 637 -20.05 4.35 11.03
C ASP A 637 -19.98 3.03 10.30
N THR A 638 -19.29 3.02 9.15
CA THR A 638 -19.05 1.78 8.40
C THR A 638 -18.19 0.82 9.22
N VAL A 639 -17.13 1.33 9.83
CA VAL A 639 -16.26 0.58 10.73
C VAL A 639 -17.02 0.05 11.94
N TRP A 640 -17.87 0.89 12.54
CA TRP A 640 -18.72 0.53 13.67
C TRP A 640 -19.71 -0.57 13.32
N PHE A 641 -20.40 -0.45 12.18
CA PHE A 641 -21.33 -1.45 11.69
C PHE A 641 -20.64 -2.79 11.38
N MET A 642 -19.45 -2.74 10.76
CA MET A 642 -18.64 -3.93 10.48
C MET A 642 -18.22 -4.65 11.77
N ALA A 643 -17.77 -3.92 12.79
CA ALA A 643 -17.41 -4.50 14.08
C ALA A 643 -18.63 -5.05 14.83
N GLY A 644 -19.76 -4.37 14.71
CA GLY A 644 -21.01 -4.74 15.34
C GLY A 644 -21.67 -6.02 14.84
N SER A 645 -21.45 -6.41 13.58
CA SER A 645 -21.90 -7.69 13.05
C SER A 645 -21.16 -8.90 13.66
N LEU A 646 -20.08 -8.68 14.42
CA LEU A 646 -19.28 -9.72 15.06
C LEU A 646 -19.66 -9.95 16.54
N PHE A 647 -20.39 -9.02 17.17
CA PHE A 647 -20.83 -9.11 18.57
C PHE A 647 -22.35 -9.29 18.72
N GLN A 648 -22.78 -10.04 19.75
CA GLN A 648 -24.20 -10.19 20.10
C GLN A 648 -24.81 -8.98 20.83
N GLN A 649 -24.01 -8.05 21.34
CA GLN A 649 -24.48 -6.83 22.02
C GLN A 649 -23.54 -5.65 21.75
N TYR A 650 -24.11 -4.54 21.29
CA TYR A 650 -23.41 -3.25 21.23
C TYR A 650 -23.42 -2.61 22.62
N PRO A 651 -22.26 -2.25 23.19
CA PRO A 651 -22.25 -1.63 24.50
C PRO A 651 -22.67 -0.14 24.49
N PHE A 652 -22.65 0.59 23.35
CA PHE A 652 -22.96 2.03 23.27
C PHE A 652 -23.49 2.51 21.89
N ASP A 653 -23.87 3.79 21.80
CA ASP A 653 -24.33 4.49 20.58
C ASP A 653 -23.29 4.53 19.46
N ILE A 654 -23.74 4.75 18.21
CA ILE A 654 -22.89 4.89 17.03
C ILE A 654 -21.90 6.07 17.25
N PRO A 655 -20.59 5.93 16.95
CA PRO A 655 -19.59 6.95 17.25
C PRO A 655 -19.91 8.34 16.70
N THR A 656 -20.50 8.45 15.51
CA THR A 656 -20.88 9.73 14.92
C THR A 656 -22.14 10.34 15.53
N GLU A 657 -23.01 9.54 16.15
CA GLU A 657 -24.13 10.02 16.97
C GLU A 657 -23.63 10.49 18.35
N ALA A 658 -22.64 9.78 18.91
CA ALA A 658 -22.07 10.11 20.20
C ALA A 658 -21.12 11.33 20.16
N PHE A 659 -20.40 11.52 19.05
CA PHE A 659 -19.40 12.57 18.91
C PHE A 659 -19.51 13.23 17.54
N THR A 660 -19.63 14.55 17.53
CA THR A 660 -19.64 15.33 16.27
C THR A 660 -18.25 15.35 15.62
N PHE A 661 -18.22 15.66 14.32
CA PHE A 661 -16.97 15.85 13.57
C PHE A 661 -16.03 16.85 14.25
N GLU A 662 -16.55 17.95 14.81
CA GLU A 662 -15.73 18.96 15.49
C GLU A 662 -15.03 18.40 16.73
N ILE A 663 -15.73 17.58 17.52
CA ILE A 663 -15.14 16.92 18.70
C ILE A 663 -14.07 15.92 18.26
N PHE A 664 -14.34 15.14 17.21
CA PHE A 664 -13.37 14.20 16.66
C PHE A 664 -12.11 14.91 16.13
N LYS A 665 -12.29 16.00 15.39
CA LYS A 665 -11.22 16.83 14.85
C LYS A 665 -10.37 17.47 15.97
N GLN A 666 -11.01 17.93 17.05
CA GLN A 666 -10.33 18.43 18.25
C GLN A 666 -9.50 17.33 18.94
N ALA A 667 -10.08 16.14 19.14
CA ALA A 667 -9.36 15.01 19.71
C ALA A 667 -8.18 14.57 18.82
N PHE A 668 -8.38 14.56 17.51
CA PHE A 668 -7.34 14.26 16.53
C PHE A 668 -6.18 15.25 16.62
N ALA A 669 -6.47 16.55 16.63
CA ALA A 669 -5.46 17.60 16.77
C ALA A 669 -4.73 17.51 18.12
N ALA A 670 -5.43 17.22 19.21
CA ALA A 670 -4.83 16.97 20.52
C ALA A 670 -3.86 15.78 20.46
N VAL A 671 -4.28 14.62 19.95
CA VAL A 671 -3.40 13.45 19.78
C VAL A 671 -2.19 13.80 18.91
N GLN A 672 -2.41 14.44 17.76
CA GLN A 672 -1.34 14.82 16.84
C GLN A 672 -0.26 15.68 17.51
N SER A 673 -0.65 16.59 18.41
CA SER A 673 0.28 17.45 19.15
C SER A 673 1.02 16.74 20.30
N CYS A 674 0.52 15.60 20.76
CA CYS A 674 1.04 14.89 21.94
C CYS A 674 1.83 13.62 21.57
N VAL A 675 1.58 13.06 20.39
CA VAL A 675 2.17 11.79 19.98
C VAL A 675 3.69 11.92 19.81
N VAL A 676 4.37 10.98 20.45
CA VAL A 676 5.81 10.74 20.35
C VAL A 676 6.03 9.59 19.38
N HIS A 677 7.02 9.76 18.52
CA HIS A 677 7.45 8.71 17.60
C HIS A 677 8.63 7.94 18.19
N LEU A 678 8.35 6.82 18.84
CA LEU A 678 9.36 5.94 19.41
C LEU A 678 10.12 5.19 18.29
N GLN A 679 11.44 5.14 18.40
CA GLN A 679 12.32 4.41 17.49
C GLN A 679 12.61 3.00 18.05
N ASN A 680 12.97 2.05 17.18
CA ASN A 680 13.35 0.68 17.55
C ASN A 680 12.28 -0.08 18.36
N VAL A 681 11.01 0.21 18.12
CA VAL A 681 9.86 -0.49 18.71
C VAL A 681 8.99 -1.11 17.61
N SER A 682 8.08 -2.02 17.99
CA SER A 682 7.08 -2.56 17.06
C SER A 682 6.18 -1.45 16.50
N LEU A 683 5.61 -1.66 15.31
CA LEU A 683 4.72 -0.67 14.67
C LEU A 683 3.57 -0.22 15.59
N ALA A 684 2.95 -1.16 16.32
CA ALA A 684 1.87 -0.88 17.27
C ALA A 684 2.30 -0.01 18.49
N ARG A 685 3.60 0.14 18.74
CA ARG A 685 4.17 0.97 19.81
C ARG A 685 4.80 2.26 19.31
N ARG A 686 4.89 2.45 17.99
CA ARG A 686 5.59 3.56 17.35
C ARG A 686 5.03 4.92 17.74
N PHE A 687 3.70 5.04 17.75
CA PHE A 687 3.01 6.24 18.22
C PHE A 687 2.57 6.05 19.68
N ALA A 688 3.10 6.92 20.54
CA ALA A 688 2.91 6.84 21.98
C ALA A 688 2.48 8.18 22.56
N LEU A 689 1.43 8.15 23.38
CA LEU A 689 1.03 9.26 24.24
C LEU A 689 1.64 9.04 25.62
N VAL A 690 2.56 9.94 25.99
CA VAL A 690 3.37 9.84 27.22
C VAL A 690 2.92 10.96 28.17
N PRO A 691 2.45 10.66 29.39
CA PRO A 691 1.91 11.66 30.32
C PRO A 691 2.79 12.85 30.69
N LEU A 692 4.13 12.68 30.70
CA LEU A 692 5.11 13.76 30.91
C LEU A 692 5.76 14.24 29.60
N GLY A 693 5.24 13.76 28.47
CA GLY A 693 5.70 14.08 27.13
C GLY A 693 5.12 15.39 26.60
N PRO A 694 5.22 15.61 25.27
CA PRO A 694 4.47 16.68 24.62
C PRO A 694 2.96 16.62 24.96
N PRO A 695 2.31 17.77 25.21
CA PRO A 695 2.79 19.13 24.95
C PRO A 695 3.41 19.79 26.19
N LEU A 696 3.66 19.04 27.27
CA LEU A 696 4.21 19.60 28.52
C LEU A 696 5.71 19.97 28.40
N LEU A 697 6.39 19.42 27.40
CA LEU A 697 7.80 19.67 27.12
C LEU A 697 7.94 20.83 26.13
N ALA A 698 8.92 21.71 26.37
CA ALA A 698 9.30 22.74 25.42
C ALA A 698 10.00 22.11 24.21
N TYR A 699 10.06 22.81 23.08
CA TYR A 699 10.70 22.32 21.86
C TYR A 699 11.86 23.21 21.44
N CYS A 700 12.92 22.61 20.91
CA CYS A 700 13.95 23.33 20.18
C CYS A 700 14.62 22.43 19.14
N SER A 701 14.78 22.93 17.92
CA SER A 701 15.36 22.19 16.79
C SER A 701 16.87 21.94 16.94
N ASN A 702 17.56 22.73 17.79
CA ASN A 702 18.97 22.53 18.12
C ASN A 702 19.20 21.56 19.29
N CYS A 703 18.14 20.90 19.76
CA CYS A 703 18.20 19.89 20.81
C CYS A 703 18.41 18.48 20.25
N LYS A 704 18.99 17.60 21.08
CA LYS A 704 19.19 16.17 20.81
C LYS A 704 18.43 15.28 21.80
N ALA A 705 17.87 15.84 22.86
CA ALA A 705 17.09 15.10 23.84
C ALA A 705 15.76 14.65 23.21
N MET A 706 15.52 13.34 23.19
CA MET A 706 14.31 12.73 22.64
C MET A 706 13.79 11.65 23.58
N LEU A 707 12.49 11.40 23.54
CA LEU A 707 11.87 10.32 24.28
C LEU A 707 12.18 8.99 23.57
N THR A 708 12.79 8.06 24.30
CA THR A 708 13.22 6.76 23.77
C THR A 708 12.65 5.62 24.60
N ALA A 709 12.27 4.53 23.95
CA ALA A 709 11.88 3.31 24.64
C ALA A 709 13.14 2.57 25.15
N VAL A 710 13.18 2.26 26.44
CA VAL A 710 14.26 1.55 27.14
C VAL A 710 13.64 0.61 28.16
N ASP A 711 13.94 -0.69 28.07
CA ASP A 711 13.62 -1.72 29.08
C ASP A 711 12.21 -1.63 29.71
N GLY A 712 11.17 -1.61 28.86
CA GLY A 712 9.78 -1.57 29.34
C GLY A 712 9.29 -0.20 29.82
N ALA A 713 10.01 0.87 29.51
CA ALA A 713 9.66 2.24 29.83
C ALA A 713 10.02 3.20 28.68
N VAL A 714 9.49 4.43 28.73
CA VAL A 714 9.87 5.55 27.87
C VAL A 714 10.61 6.58 28.71
N GLN A 715 11.86 6.85 28.33
CA GLN A 715 12.79 7.69 29.09
C GLN A 715 13.15 8.96 28.33
N LEU A 716 13.40 10.04 29.08
CA LEU A 716 14.00 11.26 28.55
C LEU A 716 15.36 11.50 29.22
N VAL A 717 16.42 11.48 28.41
CA VAL A 717 17.78 11.84 28.81
C VAL A 717 18.10 13.24 28.31
N VAL A 718 18.57 14.12 29.19
CA VAL A 718 18.87 15.51 28.82
C VAL A 718 20.17 15.62 28.04
N ASP A 719 20.19 16.46 27.01
CA ASP A 719 21.36 16.68 26.14
C ASP A 719 22.25 17.84 26.58
N ARG A 720 21.79 18.62 27.58
CA ARG A 720 22.38 19.87 28.06
C ARG A 720 22.13 20.08 29.56
N PRO A 721 22.90 20.96 30.23
CA PRO A 721 22.64 21.27 31.62
C PRO A 721 21.38 22.12 31.79
N TYR A 722 20.65 21.88 32.89
CA TYR A 722 19.47 22.67 33.31
C TYR A 722 19.66 23.14 34.74
N LYS A 723 19.17 24.34 35.07
CA LYS A 723 19.02 24.78 36.45
C LYS A 723 17.67 24.37 37.02
N ALA A 724 17.61 24.18 38.34
CA ALA A 724 16.38 23.91 39.03
C ALA A 724 15.31 24.95 38.66
N GLY A 725 14.20 24.49 38.07
CA GLY A 725 13.10 25.30 37.64
C GLY A 725 13.07 25.66 36.15
N ASP A 726 14.11 25.34 35.38
CA ASP A 726 14.16 25.56 33.94
C ASP A 726 13.21 24.61 33.19
N PRO A 727 12.50 25.06 32.13
CA PRO A 727 11.68 24.19 31.30
C PRO A 727 12.52 23.13 30.56
N ILE A 728 12.10 21.87 30.60
CA ILE A 728 12.78 20.80 29.88
C ILE A 728 12.44 20.91 28.38
N VAL A 729 13.47 20.81 27.54
CA VAL A 729 13.37 20.98 26.08
C VAL A 729 13.60 19.63 25.40
N VAL A 730 12.82 19.33 24.38
CA VAL A 730 12.95 18.10 23.59
C VAL A 730 12.99 18.37 22.10
N TRP A 731 13.45 17.36 21.38
CA TRP A 731 13.51 17.30 19.93
C TRP A 731 12.68 16.12 19.42
N CYS A 732 11.76 16.40 18.49
CA CYS A 732 10.84 15.45 17.88
C CYS A 732 11.25 15.07 16.44
N GLY A 733 12.54 15.19 16.13
CA GLY A 733 13.10 14.90 14.80
C GLY A 733 13.19 16.10 13.85
N PRO A 734 13.78 15.91 12.65
CA PRO A 734 14.09 16.97 11.70
C PRO A 734 12.85 17.41 10.89
N GLN A 735 12.00 18.23 11.50
CA GLN A 735 10.76 18.73 10.90
C GLN A 735 10.89 20.20 10.46
N PRO A 736 10.37 20.58 9.28
CA PRO A 736 10.30 22.00 8.89
C PRO A 736 9.24 22.75 9.69
N ASN A 737 9.33 24.09 9.70
CA ASN A 737 8.44 24.93 10.49
C ASN A 737 6.97 24.82 10.08
N ALA A 738 6.67 24.61 8.80
CA ALA A 738 5.31 24.32 8.33
C ALA A 738 4.70 23.10 9.05
N LYS A 739 5.50 22.04 9.24
CA LYS A 739 5.06 20.81 9.91
C LYS A 739 4.99 20.98 11.43
N LEU A 740 5.89 21.77 12.03
CA LEU A 740 5.83 22.12 13.44
C LEU A 740 4.56 22.92 13.78
N LEU A 741 4.19 23.87 12.92
CA LEU A 741 2.94 24.63 13.07
C LEU A 741 1.73 23.72 12.91
N LEU A 742 1.68 22.92 11.84
CA LEU A 742 0.56 22.01 11.59
C LEU A 742 0.35 21.01 12.72
N ASN A 743 1.42 20.40 13.23
CA ASN A 743 1.33 19.33 14.21
C ASN A 743 1.19 19.85 15.65
N TYR A 744 1.92 20.91 16.00
CA TYR A 744 2.11 21.35 17.39
C TYR A 744 1.76 22.82 17.66
N GLY A 745 1.44 23.61 16.63
CA GLY A 745 1.01 25.01 16.80
C GLY A 745 2.13 25.99 17.14
N PHE A 746 3.40 25.71 16.80
CA PHE A 746 4.50 26.67 17.03
C PHE A 746 5.49 26.71 15.86
N ILE A 747 6.36 27.73 15.88
CA ILE A 747 7.44 27.96 14.93
C ILE A 747 8.74 28.12 15.70
N ASP A 748 9.81 27.49 15.22
CA ASP A 748 11.17 27.67 15.71
C ASP A 748 11.97 28.48 14.69
N GLU A 749 12.28 29.73 15.03
CA GLU A 749 12.95 30.66 14.10
C GLU A 749 14.39 30.24 13.78
N ASP A 750 15.03 29.46 14.65
CA ASP A 750 16.41 28.97 14.50
C ASP A 750 16.46 27.53 13.98
N ASN A 751 15.39 27.04 13.34
CA ASN A 751 15.29 25.66 12.89
C ASN A 751 16.21 25.36 11.68
N PRO A 752 17.28 24.56 11.84
CA PRO A 752 18.21 24.25 10.73
C PRO A 752 17.63 23.26 9.72
N TYR A 753 16.47 22.65 10.02
CA TYR A 753 15.78 21.70 9.15
C TYR A 753 14.64 22.35 8.37
N ASP A 754 14.45 23.66 8.52
CA ASP A 754 13.42 24.40 7.80
C ASP A 754 13.70 24.41 6.30
N ARG A 755 12.62 24.32 5.53
CA ARG A 755 12.70 24.21 4.08
C ARG A 755 11.39 24.59 3.41
N ILE A 756 11.51 25.09 2.19
CA ILE A 756 10.40 25.22 1.24
C ILE A 756 10.60 24.26 0.06
N ILE A 757 9.50 23.98 -0.63
CA ILE A 757 9.47 23.12 -1.80
C ILE A 757 9.29 23.97 -3.05
N VAL A 758 9.99 23.61 -4.12
CA VAL A 758 9.80 24.12 -5.49
C VAL A 758 9.55 22.92 -6.39
N GLU A 759 8.42 22.90 -7.10
CA GLU A 759 8.10 21.81 -8.04
C GLU A 759 8.38 22.24 -9.47
N ALA A 760 9.03 21.38 -10.25
CA ALA A 760 9.29 21.60 -11.66
C ALA A 760 8.91 20.36 -12.48
N ALA A 761 8.14 20.53 -13.56
CA ALA A 761 7.75 19.43 -14.44
C ALA A 761 8.21 19.68 -15.88
N LEU A 762 8.77 18.66 -16.52
CA LEU A 762 9.04 18.68 -17.96
C LEU A 762 7.72 18.65 -18.73
N SER A 763 7.61 19.43 -19.80
CA SER A 763 6.39 19.48 -20.62
C SER A 763 6.17 18.16 -21.36
N THR A 764 5.00 17.55 -21.19
CA THR A 764 4.61 16.33 -21.89
C THR A 764 4.32 16.55 -23.37
N ASP A 765 4.10 17.80 -23.77
CA ASP A 765 3.84 18.20 -25.16
C ASP A 765 5.13 18.36 -25.97
N ASP A 766 6.29 18.26 -25.31
CA ASP A 766 7.59 18.35 -25.94
C ASP A 766 7.85 17.11 -26.83
N PRO A 767 8.16 17.26 -28.13
CA PRO A 767 8.50 16.14 -29.00
C PRO A 767 9.67 15.29 -28.50
N GLN A 768 10.58 15.88 -27.71
CA GLN A 768 11.75 15.23 -27.11
C GLN A 768 11.51 14.82 -25.64
N TYR A 769 10.26 14.79 -25.17
CA TYR A 769 9.92 14.48 -23.78
C TYR A 769 10.50 13.15 -23.30
N GLN A 770 10.45 12.09 -24.13
CA GLN A 770 10.98 10.78 -23.74
C GLN A 770 12.49 10.83 -23.47
N ASP A 771 13.23 11.51 -24.33
CA ASP A 771 14.67 11.68 -24.21
C ASP A 771 15.04 12.52 -22.98
N LYS A 772 14.33 13.64 -22.77
CA LYS A 772 14.51 14.49 -21.58
C LYS A 772 14.16 13.73 -20.30
N ARG A 773 13.10 12.93 -20.30
CA ARG A 773 12.75 12.07 -19.16
C ARG A 773 13.88 11.07 -18.86
N LEU A 774 14.43 10.42 -19.87
CA LEU A 774 15.55 9.48 -19.71
C LEU A 774 16.78 10.16 -19.10
N VAL A 775 17.13 11.36 -19.58
CA VAL A 775 18.26 12.13 -19.03
C VAL A 775 18.00 12.58 -17.59
N ALA A 776 16.78 13.04 -17.28
CA ALA A 776 16.42 13.40 -15.91
C ALA A 776 16.54 12.19 -14.97
N GLN A 777 16.00 11.03 -15.37
CA GLN A 777 16.05 9.78 -14.61
C GLN A 777 17.49 9.29 -14.39
N ARG A 778 18.33 9.35 -15.42
CA ARG A 778 19.75 8.99 -15.33
C ARG A 778 20.50 9.86 -14.31
N ASN A 779 20.06 11.09 -14.08
CA ASN A 779 20.62 12.01 -13.08
C ASN A 779 19.87 11.98 -11.74
N GLY A 780 19.06 10.94 -11.49
CA GLY A 780 18.33 10.76 -10.24
C GLY A 780 17.18 11.76 -10.03
N LYS A 781 16.65 12.34 -11.11
CA LYS A 781 15.51 13.27 -11.07
C LYS A 781 14.28 12.64 -11.73
N LEU A 782 13.08 13.04 -11.29
CA LEU A 782 11.79 12.63 -11.84
C LEU A 782 11.33 13.59 -12.95
N SER A 783 10.37 13.17 -13.77
CA SER A 783 9.74 14.06 -14.78
C SER A 783 8.89 15.18 -14.17
N GLN A 784 8.41 14.98 -12.94
CA GLN A 784 7.92 16.01 -12.05
C GLN A 784 8.80 15.97 -10.82
N GLN A 785 9.77 16.89 -10.76
CA GLN A 785 10.78 16.93 -9.74
C GLN A 785 10.37 17.89 -8.63
N VAL A 786 10.51 17.42 -7.39
CA VAL A 786 10.33 18.22 -6.18
C VAL A 786 11.72 18.61 -5.66
N PHE A 787 12.05 19.90 -5.66
CA PHE A 787 13.29 20.44 -5.13
C PHE A 787 13.07 20.98 -3.72
N GLN A 788 13.98 20.63 -2.81
CA GLN A 788 13.95 21.11 -1.42
C GLN A 788 14.95 22.25 -1.24
N VAL A 789 14.45 23.44 -0.96
CA VAL A 789 15.27 24.59 -0.59
C VAL A 789 15.37 24.60 0.93
N ARG A 790 16.53 24.25 1.48
CA ARG A 790 16.80 24.29 2.92
C ARG A 790 17.35 25.66 3.32
N VAL A 791 17.04 26.10 4.52
CA VAL A 791 17.57 27.34 5.07
C VAL A 791 19.11 27.35 5.03
N GLY A 792 19.68 28.45 4.55
CA GLY A 792 21.13 28.64 4.39
C GLY A 792 21.75 27.89 3.21
N LYS A 793 20.95 27.18 2.40
CA LYS A 793 21.37 26.43 1.21
C LYS A 793 20.62 26.88 -0.05
N GLU A 794 20.13 28.10 -0.08
CA GLU A 794 19.27 28.63 -1.13
C GLU A 794 20.02 28.71 -2.47
N LYS A 795 21.28 29.18 -2.46
CA LYS A 795 22.13 29.23 -3.67
C LYS A 795 22.42 27.84 -4.23
N GLU A 796 22.71 26.87 -3.36
CA GLU A 796 22.96 25.48 -3.72
C GLU A 796 21.71 24.84 -4.35
N ALA A 797 20.54 25.13 -3.78
CA ALA A 797 19.26 24.64 -4.31
C ALA A 797 18.93 25.24 -5.68
N VAL A 798 19.17 26.54 -5.89
CA VAL A 798 19.03 27.17 -7.20
C VAL A 798 19.95 26.49 -8.21
N GLN A 799 21.22 26.27 -7.86
CA GLN A 799 22.18 25.58 -8.74
C GLN A 799 21.77 24.14 -9.06
N ASP A 800 21.17 23.40 -8.13
CA ASP A 800 20.63 22.04 -8.36
C ASP A 800 19.40 22.03 -9.29
N MET A 801 18.61 23.11 -9.32
CA MET A 801 17.47 23.24 -10.23
C MET A 801 17.91 23.50 -11.68
N LEU A 802 19.01 24.21 -11.90
CA LEU A 802 19.41 24.68 -13.24
C LEU A 802 19.61 23.56 -14.27
N PRO A 803 20.34 22.46 -14.01
CA PRO A 803 20.49 21.38 -14.98
C PRO A 803 19.16 20.80 -15.45
N TYR A 804 18.20 20.66 -14.53
CA TYR A 804 16.86 20.17 -14.83
C TYR A 804 16.06 21.17 -15.68
N LEU A 805 16.14 22.47 -15.37
CA LEU A 805 15.46 23.49 -16.15
C LEU A 805 16.08 23.64 -17.55
N ARG A 806 17.42 23.65 -17.65
CA ARG A 806 18.18 23.69 -18.91
C ARG A 806 17.76 22.56 -19.85
N LEU A 807 17.57 21.35 -19.30
CA LEU A 807 17.09 20.20 -20.06
C LEU A 807 15.75 20.46 -20.76
N GLY A 808 14.83 21.15 -20.09
CA GLY A 808 13.55 21.53 -20.69
C GLY A 808 13.67 22.54 -21.83
N TYR A 809 14.65 23.45 -21.77
CA TYR A 809 14.87 24.48 -22.80
C TYR A 809 15.58 23.95 -24.06
N MET A 810 16.18 22.76 -23.99
CA MET A 810 16.85 22.14 -25.13
C MET A 810 15.88 21.83 -26.26
N SER A 811 16.07 22.45 -27.43
CA SER A 811 15.15 22.30 -28.57
C SER A 811 15.81 21.60 -29.78
N ASP A 812 17.14 21.62 -29.89
CA ASP A 812 17.86 20.96 -30.98
C ASP A 812 18.05 19.46 -30.69
N PRO A 813 17.52 18.54 -31.52
CA PRO A 813 17.75 17.11 -31.39
C PRO A 813 19.23 16.71 -31.42
N ALA A 814 20.10 17.45 -32.13
CA ALA A 814 21.53 17.13 -32.18
C ALA A 814 22.22 17.41 -30.82
N GLU A 815 21.89 18.53 -30.18
CA GLU A 815 22.34 18.84 -28.82
C GLU A 815 21.82 17.80 -27.83
N MET A 816 20.55 17.39 -27.97
CA MET A 816 19.93 16.38 -27.12
C MET A 816 20.66 15.02 -27.22
N GLN A 817 21.01 14.58 -28.42
CA GLN A 817 21.80 13.35 -28.62
C GLN A 817 23.22 13.46 -28.03
N SER A 818 23.84 14.64 -28.10
CA SER A 818 25.11 14.90 -27.41
C SER A 818 24.97 14.77 -25.89
N VAL A 819 23.90 15.29 -25.30
CA VAL A 819 23.64 15.16 -23.84
C VAL A 819 23.40 13.70 -23.46
N ILE A 820 22.60 12.96 -24.22
CA ILE A 820 22.32 11.53 -23.98
C ILE A 820 23.61 10.70 -23.99
N SER A 821 24.49 10.96 -24.96
CA SER A 821 25.75 10.23 -25.13
C SER A 821 26.87 10.64 -24.16
N SER A 822 26.82 11.86 -23.61
CA SER A 822 27.80 12.33 -22.63
C SER A 822 27.67 11.60 -21.29
N GLN A 823 28.79 11.29 -20.61
CA GLN A 823 28.81 10.69 -19.27
C GLN A 823 28.98 11.71 -18.12
N GLY A 824 28.90 13.01 -18.40
CA GLY A 824 29.18 14.10 -17.43
C GLY A 824 28.08 15.16 -17.32
N PRO A 825 28.24 16.17 -16.43
CA PRO A 825 27.21 17.17 -16.10
C PRO A 825 27.05 18.29 -17.14
N VAL A 826 27.62 18.15 -18.34
CA VAL A 826 27.78 19.27 -19.27
C VAL A 826 26.64 19.29 -20.29
N CYS A 827 25.64 20.11 -20.01
CA CYS A 827 24.77 20.69 -21.04
C CYS A 827 25.50 21.94 -21.54
N SER A 828 26.11 21.90 -22.73
CA SER A 828 26.64 23.14 -23.33
C SER A 828 25.44 23.97 -23.78
N MET A 829 25.14 25.05 -23.08
CA MET A 829 23.97 25.89 -23.36
C MET A 829 24.41 27.18 -24.05
N SER A 830 23.59 27.65 -25.00
CA SER A 830 23.79 28.97 -25.57
C SER A 830 23.48 30.07 -24.53
N PRO A 831 24.14 31.25 -24.60
CA PRO A 831 23.90 32.34 -23.66
C PRO A 831 22.43 32.80 -23.57
N CYS A 832 21.67 32.75 -24.68
CA CYS A 832 20.26 33.13 -24.69
C CYS A 832 19.36 32.13 -23.93
N MET A 833 19.71 30.83 -23.93
CA MET A 833 18.96 29.80 -23.21
C MET A 833 19.24 29.89 -21.72
N GLU A 834 20.50 30.10 -21.35
CA GLU A 834 20.89 30.29 -19.95
C GLU A 834 20.15 31.48 -19.35
N ARG A 835 20.09 32.59 -20.09
CA ARG A 835 19.28 33.75 -19.70
C ARG A 835 17.80 33.40 -19.55
N ALA A 836 17.21 32.69 -20.52
CA ALA A 836 15.79 32.35 -20.48
C ALA A 836 15.41 31.42 -19.30
N VAL A 837 16.30 30.51 -18.90
CA VAL A 837 16.14 29.65 -17.71
C VAL A 837 16.19 30.49 -16.42
N LEU A 838 17.18 31.37 -16.31
CA LEU A 838 17.35 32.23 -15.13
C LEU A 838 16.20 33.25 -15.01
N ASP A 839 15.76 33.85 -16.12
CA ASP A 839 14.60 34.73 -16.18
C ASP A 839 13.35 34.00 -15.69
N GLN A 840 13.09 32.78 -16.18
CA GLN A 840 11.93 31.99 -15.74
C GLN A 840 11.96 31.71 -14.23
N LEU A 841 13.13 31.36 -13.70
CA LEU A 841 13.30 31.04 -12.29
C LEU A 841 13.17 32.30 -11.41
N ALA A 842 13.73 33.43 -11.84
CA ALA A 842 13.56 34.73 -11.19
C ALA A 842 12.09 35.16 -11.18
N ASP A 843 11.41 35.07 -12.33
CA ASP A 843 9.99 35.36 -12.47
C ASP A 843 9.11 34.46 -11.59
N TYR A 844 9.47 33.18 -11.44
CA TYR A 844 8.79 32.28 -10.53
C TYR A 844 8.92 32.74 -9.07
N PHE A 845 10.14 33.02 -8.59
CA PHE A 845 10.35 33.48 -7.22
C PHE A 845 9.70 34.85 -6.97
N MET A 846 9.76 35.78 -7.92
CA MET A 846 9.08 37.08 -7.82
C MET A 846 7.56 36.92 -7.73
N ARG A 847 6.95 36.11 -8.60
CA ARG A 847 5.50 35.84 -8.55
C ARG A 847 5.08 35.15 -7.25
N ARG A 848 5.87 34.19 -6.78
CA ARG A 848 5.58 33.49 -5.51
C ARG A 848 5.70 34.43 -4.31
N LEU A 849 6.70 35.31 -4.28
CA LEU A 849 6.82 36.37 -3.27
C LEU A 849 5.63 37.35 -3.32
N ALA A 850 5.19 37.75 -4.52
CA ALA A 850 4.04 38.63 -4.70
C ALA A 850 2.70 37.99 -4.30
N GLY A 851 2.65 36.66 -4.20
CA GLY A 851 1.48 35.93 -3.71
C GLY A 851 1.24 36.09 -2.20
N TYR A 852 2.23 36.57 -1.44
CA TYR A 852 2.06 36.88 -0.02
C TYR A 852 1.47 38.29 0.15
N PRO A 853 0.45 38.47 1.00
CA PRO A 853 -0.24 39.76 1.14
C PRO A 853 0.58 40.84 1.87
N THR A 854 1.62 40.44 2.59
CA THR A 854 2.50 41.34 3.34
C THR A 854 3.95 41.26 2.84
N THR A 855 4.72 42.31 3.04
CA THR A 855 6.17 42.36 2.80
C THR A 855 6.97 41.86 4.02
N LEU A 856 8.28 41.61 3.86
CA LEU A 856 9.14 41.23 4.98
C LEU A 856 9.20 42.31 6.07
N LYS A 857 9.21 43.59 5.67
CA LYS A 857 9.25 44.73 6.62
C LYS A 857 7.96 44.85 7.42
N GLU A 858 6.81 44.62 6.78
CA GLU A 858 5.51 44.60 7.45
C GLU A 858 5.39 43.45 8.44
N ASP A 859 5.90 42.26 8.10
CA ASP A 859 5.94 41.13 9.04
C ASP A 859 6.80 41.44 10.27
N ASP A 860 7.98 42.04 10.08
CA ASP A 860 8.84 42.43 11.20
C ASP A 860 8.15 43.49 12.09
N ALA A 861 7.42 44.43 11.48
CA ALA A 861 6.63 45.42 12.22
C ALA A 861 5.47 44.77 13.01
N LEU A 862 4.77 43.80 12.41
CA LEU A 862 3.71 43.03 13.09
C LEU A 862 4.27 42.23 14.27
N LEU A 863 5.41 41.58 14.11
CA LEU A 863 6.02 40.75 15.15
C LEU A 863 6.57 41.58 16.32
N ALA A 864 6.92 42.85 16.08
CA ALA A 864 7.34 43.79 17.11
C ALA A 864 6.19 44.21 18.05
N ASP A 865 4.92 44.11 17.62
CA ASP A 865 3.76 44.40 18.46
C ASP A 865 3.56 43.28 19.51
N PRO A 866 3.68 43.56 20.82
CA PRO A 866 3.47 42.56 21.87
C PRO A 866 2.00 42.12 22.01
N SER A 867 1.04 42.94 21.54
CA SER A 867 -0.40 42.66 21.62
C SER A 867 -0.93 41.81 20.46
N LEU A 868 -0.08 41.48 19.48
CA LEU A 868 -0.47 40.67 18.34
C LEU A 868 -1.02 39.31 18.78
N ASN A 869 -2.21 38.98 18.26
CA ASN A 869 -2.86 37.68 18.45
C ASN A 869 -1.86 36.52 18.22
N PRO A 870 -1.76 35.53 19.13
CA PRO A 870 -0.79 34.45 19.04
C PRO A 870 -0.87 33.61 17.76
N ARG A 871 -2.08 33.29 17.28
CA ARG A 871 -2.30 32.54 16.02
C ARG A 871 -1.76 33.33 14.84
N LYS A 872 -2.07 34.63 14.79
CA LYS A 872 -1.51 35.55 13.77
C LYS A 872 0.01 35.66 13.89
N ARG A 873 0.56 35.74 15.10
CA ARG A 873 2.01 35.80 15.35
C ARG A 873 2.74 34.58 14.79
N VAL A 874 2.27 33.36 15.06
CA VAL A 874 2.93 32.14 14.54
C VAL A 874 2.78 32.03 13.02
N ALA A 875 1.64 32.41 12.45
CA ALA A 875 1.45 32.46 11.01
C ALA A 875 2.39 33.48 10.34
N THR A 876 2.49 34.70 10.89
CA THR A 876 3.40 35.75 10.41
C THR A 876 4.87 35.30 10.52
N ARG A 877 5.26 34.58 11.58
CA ARG A 877 6.62 34.01 11.68
C ARG A 877 6.91 33.03 10.54
N LEU A 878 6.00 32.10 10.27
CA LEU A 878 6.16 31.12 9.19
C LEU A 878 6.30 31.81 7.83
N VAL A 879 5.33 32.66 7.49
CA VAL A 879 5.30 33.39 6.21
C VAL A 879 6.55 34.26 6.03
N ARG A 880 7.03 34.91 7.09
CA ARG A 880 8.28 35.66 7.06
C ARG A 880 9.49 34.78 6.74
N LEU A 881 9.61 33.60 7.35
CA LEU A 881 10.71 32.66 7.09
C LEU A 881 10.67 32.11 5.66
N GLU A 882 9.49 31.75 5.16
CA GLU A 882 9.29 31.35 3.76
C GLU A 882 9.71 32.46 2.78
N LYS A 883 9.27 33.71 3.02
CA LYS A 883 9.67 34.86 2.22
C LYS A 883 11.17 35.12 2.26
N LYS A 884 11.84 34.93 3.40
CA LYS A 884 13.31 35.06 3.51
C LYS A 884 14.02 34.05 2.61
N MET A 885 13.62 32.78 2.65
CA MET A 885 14.19 31.75 1.77
C MET A 885 13.92 32.04 0.29
N LEU A 886 12.69 32.41 -0.07
CA LEU A 886 12.34 32.79 -1.44
C LEU A 886 13.13 34.00 -1.94
N ALA A 887 13.29 35.03 -1.11
CA ALA A 887 14.10 36.20 -1.44
C ALA A 887 15.58 35.84 -1.63
N ALA A 888 16.13 34.94 -0.80
CA ALA A 888 17.49 34.45 -0.96
C ALA A 888 17.67 33.63 -2.26
N CYS A 889 16.70 32.80 -2.63
CA CYS A 889 16.71 32.13 -3.94
C CYS A 889 16.65 33.12 -5.11
N LEU A 890 15.82 34.17 -5.00
CA LEU A 890 15.73 35.21 -6.01
C LEU A 890 17.05 35.96 -6.16
N VAL A 891 17.67 36.37 -5.06
CA VAL A 891 19.00 37.02 -5.06
C VAL A 891 20.04 36.10 -5.71
N ALA A 892 20.10 34.83 -5.31
CA ALA A 892 21.03 33.88 -5.92
C ALA A 892 20.81 33.72 -7.44
N THR A 893 19.56 33.76 -7.90
CA THR A 893 19.22 33.68 -9.33
C THR A 893 19.62 34.96 -10.07
N VAL A 894 19.39 36.14 -9.49
CA VAL A 894 19.77 37.44 -10.05
C VAL A 894 21.28 37.61 -10.10
N ASP A 895 22.01 37.14 -9.08
CA ASP A 895 23.47 37.14 -9.08
C ASP A 895 24.04 36.32 -10.25
N LEU A 896 23.49 35.11 -10.48
CA LEU A 896 23.86 34.29 -11.64
C LEU A 896 23.53 34.96 -12.98
N LEU A 897 22.44 35.74 -13.03
CA LEU A 897 22.05 36.49 -14.22
C LEU A 897 23.02 37.65 -14.50
N ASN A 898 23.51 38.31 -13.45
CA ASN A 898 24.53 39.37 -13.54
C ASN A 898 25.93 38.85 -13.90
N GLU A 899 26.20 37.57 -13.66
CA GLU A 899 27.45 36.90 -14.05
C GLU A 899 27.49 36.53 -15.56
N LEU A 900 26.39 36.68 -16.29
CA LEU A 900 26.35 36.38 -17.73
C LEU A 900 27.18 37.39 -18.55
N PRO A 901 27.97 36.93 -19.54
CA PRO A 901 28.96 37.76 -20.25
C PRO A 901 28.37 38.84 -21.16
N ASP A 902 27.09 38.75 -21.54
CA ASP A 902 26.42 39.74 -22.38
C ASP A 902 24.96 39.96 -21.92
N THR A 903 24.75 41.04 -21.19
CA THR A 903 23.44 41.44 -20.65
C THR A 903 22.51 42.06 -21.69
N THR A 904 22.90 42.13 -22.97
CA THR A 904 22.07 42.63 -24.08
C THR A 904 21.37 41.53 -24.87
N ILE A 905 21.73 40.26 -24.65
CA ILE A 905 21.13 39.10 -25.35
C ILE A 905 19.68 38.89 -24.92
N SER A 906 18.75 38.84 -25.88
CA SER A 906 17.35 38.49 -25.63
C SER A 906 17.19 37.01 -25.28
N PRO A 907 16.30 36.64 -24.33
CA PRO A 907 16.06 35.25 -23.97
C PRO A 907 15.51 34.45 -25.17
N CYS A 908 15.98 33.21 -25.32
CA CYS A 908 15.55 32.34 -26.40
C CYS A 908 14.08 31.89 -26.22
N PRO A 909 13.32 31.70 -27.33
CA PRO A 909 11.94 31.23 -27.25
C PRO A 909 11.90 29.80 -26.72
N ALA A 910 10.99 29.53 -25.79
CA ALA A 910 10.90 28.25 -25.10
C ALA A 910 9.47 27.70 -25.18
N PRO A 911 9.07 27.10 -26.32
CA PRO A 911 7.71 26.59 -26.51
C PRO A 911 7.34 25.47 -25.54
N TYR A 912 8.33 24.78 -24.97
CA TYR A 912 8.17 23.65 -24.06
C TYR A 912 8.91 23.85 -22.73
N ALA A 913 9.05 25.10 -22.27
CA ALA A 913 9.70 25.40 -21.00
C ALA A 913 9.09 24.56 -19.85
N PRO A 914 9.91 24.06 -18.90
CA PRO A 914 9.39 23.36 -17.73
C PRO A 914 8.38 24.18 -16.96
N SER A 915 7.32 23.55 -16.45
CA SER A 915 6.37 24.25 -15.59
C SER A 915 6.90 24.28 -14.16
N LEU A 916 7.09 25.47 -13.59
CA LEU A 916 7.34 25.68 -12.16
C LEU A 916 6.00 25.90 -11.45
N LYS A 917 5.74 25.14 -10.37
CA LYS A 917 4.52 25.22 -9.56
C LYS A 917 4.79 25.71 -8.15
#